data_AF-A0A336MBT3-F1
#
_entry.id   AF-A0A336MBT3-F1
#
_cell.length_a   1.000
_cell.length_b   1.000
_cell.length_c   1.000
_cell.angle_alpha   90.00
_cell.angle_beta   90.00
_cell.angle_gamma   90.00
#
_symmetry.space_group_name_H-M   'P 1'
#
loop_
_entity.id
_entity.type
_entity.pdbx_description
1 polymer ?
#
loop_
_entity_poly.entity_id
_entity_poly.type
_entity_poly.pdbx_seq_one_letter_code
_entity_poly.pdbx_strand_id
1 'polypeptide(L)'
;MNDSANFTVEEEEIAWMYDIGNEDATWVLTASMIIFTMQTGFGMLESGCVSVKNEVNIMMKNIIDIVLGGFTYWLFGYGLQMGRGPLSNPFVGVGDFLIDPPDTDPLMGPIFTSFLFQLSFSTTATTIVSGAMAERCNFKAYCLFSFFNTIVYCIPAGWVWGPHGFLAKLGVVDIAGSGPVHLIGGASAFASATMLGPRLGRYENGIAPLPLGNPVNACMGLFVLWWGWLAFNSGSTYGVAGTKWHYAAKASVMTMLASFGGGMFALPWTYWRNKGKVDIFDLINGILGALVGITAGCFLYTAWESILVGFIGGILSLVTPQIFDNMGVDDPVGASSVHGICGMWGVIAVGLFSGNPQPIGTTQGRSGLFRGGGWYLLGVQTLAVLCLLSWGMITTFILLWAINKVTPIRMDPHEELLGADLCEHNIMHGHIGVSRALSALAPADIHLEQYNKVPKVGYNPGHEGLLNELYTVSKKLQVWADVAKQVSPSKLTMKQRMKADREGILKRLKTGVRKRVKISSGFADNKKMVPIINVQPMTVNLDETKKPYTWIDNETSSFFSFIERNKTYATPGLYDLNLEDATWVLTSSFIIFTMQTGFGMLESGCVSVKNTVNIMMKNIIDVVLGGFTYWLFGYGLSFGRSQYTNPFVAVGDFLIDPAPDDPLMGQIFCAFLFQLSFSTTATTIVSGAMAERCNFKAYCIFSFFNTIVYCLPAGWVWGEHGFLNKMGVVDIAGSGPVHLVGGSSAFASAFMLGPRLGRYNNGPDPLPLGNPVNACMGLFVLWWGWLAFNSGSTYGVSGRKWGYAARSAVMTMMSSFGGGMFSVFYSLFRNDGKLDILDLINGVLGSLVSVTAGCYLYNGWDAIAIGFIGSILACFTMPLFDKMKVDDPVGASSVHGICGLWGVIAVGFFANDPIGLDTTHGRKGLFKGGGSYLLGVQTLCVVSLMVWALGTTFFLLWIINKFVPIRMSSNEELLGADLVEHKIHHNQIGISRALSALLPGNDDLEEFTHVPQVGHNPGHISILNEMRLATKKLHEWKQFIDTRSTAARKSIERRNSQWSATVREIARRRSTKTEHHDGNLTHIATISDGKLKPNGEMNNNNANNYAWID
;
A
#
# COMPACT_ATOMS: atom_id res chain seq x y z
N MET A 1 -25.06 57.57 21.02
CA MET A 1 -26.07 57.83 19.97
C MET A 1 -25.32 58.08 18.69
N ASN A 2 -25.77 57.46 17.59
CA ASN A 2 -25.36 57.66 16.20
C ASN A 2 -23.89 58.00 15.93
N ASP A 3 -23.14 56.97 15.53
CA ASP A 3 -22.42 56.98 14.25
C ASP A 3 -22.07 55.53 13.89
N SER A 4 -23.05 54.83 13.30
CA SER A 4 -22.83 53.54 12.65
C SER A 4 -22.19 53.80 11.28
N ALA A 5 -20.87 53.79 11.23
CA ALA A 5 -20.15 53.76 9.97
C ALA A 5 -20.52 52.47 9.22
N ASN A 6 -21.37 52.59 8.20
CA ASN A 6 -21.62 51.52 7.24
C ASN A 6 -20.30 51.24 6.51
N PHE A 7 -19.56 50.24 6.98
CA PHE A 7 -18.66 49.50 6.11
C PHE A 7 -19.52 48.66 5.16
N THR A 8 -19.99 49.31 4.09
CA THR A 8 -20.27 48.59 2.85
C THR A 8 -18.94 48.01 2.39
N VAL A 9 -18.76 46.72 2.64
CA VAL A 9 -17.77 45.92 1.91
C VAL A 9 -18.17 46.05 0.45
N GLU A 10 -17.35 46.77 -0.34
CA GLU A 10 -17.43 46.65 -1.80
C GLU A 10 -17.26 45.16 -2.15
N GLU A 11 -17.97 44.67 -3.17
CA GLU A 11 -17.87 43.27 -3.60
C GLU A 11 -16.48 42.97 -4.20
N GLU A 12 -15.46 42.87 -3.35
CA GLU A 12 -14.25 42.14 -3.66
C GLU A 12 -14.68 40.68 -3.90
N GLU A 13 -14.54 40.22 -5.15
CA GLU A 13 -14.80 38.83 -5.53
C GLU A 13 -14.10 37.89 -4.55
N ILE A 14 -14.89 37.21 -3.71
CA ILE A 14 -14.39 36.16 -2.83
C ILE A 14 -13.71 35.14 -3.74
N ALA A 15 -12.40 35.00 -3.61
CA ALA A 15 -11.63 34.10 -4.48
C ALA A 15 -12.25 32.70 -4.42
N TRP A 16 -12.38 32.05 -5.59
CA TRP A 16 -13.12 30.78 -5.77
C TRP A 16 -12.81 29.67 -4.74
N MET A 17 -11.61 29.70 -4.15
CA MET A 17 -11.16 28.77 -3.11
C MET A 17 -11.81 29.02 -1.73
N TYR A 18 -12.47 30.15 -1.52
CA TYR A 18 -13.21 30.48 -0.29
C TYR A 18 -14.74 30.47 -0.50
N ASP A 19 -15.21 30.27 -1.74
CA ASP A 19 -16.61 29.97 -2.06
C ASP A 19 -16.90 28.48 -1.81
N ILE A 20 -16.95 28.14 -0.51
CA ILE A 20 -17.18 26.78 0.01
C ILE A 20 -18.48 26.77 0.83
N GLY A 21 -19.52 26.14 0.30
CA GLY A 21 -20.75 25.83 1.05
C GLY A 21 -20.59 24.61 1.97
N ASN A 22 -21.61 24.31 2.79
CA ASN A 22 -21.57 23.18 3.74
C ASN A 22 -21.34 21.81 3.07
N GLU A 23 -21.94 21.60 1.89
CA GLU A 23 -21.79 20.38 1.08
C GLU A 23 -20.36 20.26 0.55
N ASP A 24 -19.82 21.37 0.04
CA ASP A 24 -18.44 21.47 -0.45
C ASP A 24 -17.43 21.23 0.67
N ALA A 25 -17.64 21.84 1.85
CA ALA A 25 -16.77 21.62 3.01
C ALA A 25 -16.79 20.16 3.46
N THR A 26 -17.97 19.52 3.50
CA THR A 26 -18.11 18.11 3.85
C THR A 26 -17.35 17.22 2.87
N TRP A 27 -17.45 17.48 1.57
CA TRP A 27 -16.71 16.76 0.53
C TRP A 27 -15.19 16.98 0.64
N VAL A 28 -14.74 18.24 0.71
CA VAL A 28 -13.33 18.60 0.74
C VAL A 28 -12.64 18.08 2.00
N LEU A 29 -13.29 18.16 3.17
CA LEU A 29 -12.76 17.56 4.41
C LEU A 29 -12.69 16.02 4.32
N THR A 30 -13.73 15.37 3.79
CA THR A 30 -13.74 13.91 3.58
C THR A 30 -12.62 13.49 2.63
N ALA A 31 -12.45 14.20 1.52
CA ALA A 31 -11.35 14.00 0.59
C ALA A 31 -9.99 14.22 1.25
N SER A 32 -9.82 15.28 2.05
CA SER A 32 -8.58 15.54 2.80
C SER A 32 -8.21 14.38 3.72
N MET A 33 -9.17 13.83 4.46
CA MET A 33 -8.95 12.68 5.35
C MET A 33 -8.55 11.42 4.59
N ILE A 34 -9.15 11.16 3.42
CA ILE A 34 -8.76 10.04 2.56
C ILE A 34 -7.36 10.26 1.98
N ILE A 35 -7.06 11.46 1.45
CA ILE A 35 -5.75 11.82 0.90
C ILE A 35 -4.66 11.71 1.96
N PHE A 36 -4.93 12.09 3.22
CA PHE A 36 -3.97 11.93 4.31
C PHE A 36 -3.52 10.47 4.49
N THR A 37 -4.37 9.49 4.19
CA THR A 37 -3.97 8.06 4.23
C THR A 37 -2.95 7.68 3.15
N MET A 38 -2.77 8.49 2.10
CA MET A 38 -1.70 8.30 1.11
C MET A 38 -0.32 8.32 1.76
N GLN A 39 -0.15 8.97 2.92
CA GLN A 39 1.09 8.91 3.71
C GLN A 39 1.42 7.50 4.19
N THR A 40 0.40 6.71 4.57
CA THR A 40 0.56 5.28 4.84
C THR A 40 0.89 4.52 3.55
N GLY A 41 0.32 4.95 2.41
CA GLY A 41 0.62 4.42 1.08
C GLY A 41 2.08 4.63 0.66
N PHE A 42 2.62 5.85 0.78
CA PHE A 42 4.03 6.16 0.55
C PHE A 42 4.92 5.35 1.50
N GLY A 43 4.63 5.36 2.81
CA GLY A 43 5.40 4.58 3.78
C GLY A 43 5.48 3.09 3.42
N MET A 44 4.36 2.47 3.06
CA MET A 44 4.34 1.06 2.63
C MET A 44 5.04 0.83 1.28
N LEU A 45 4.87 1.73 0.30
CA LEU A 45 5.55 1.64 -1.00
C LEU A 45 7.07 1.71 -0.83
N GLU A 46 7.56 2.78 -0.20
CA GLU A 46 8.97 3.05 -0.04
C GLU A 46 9.66 2.02 0.87
N SER A 47 9.01 1.62 1.98
CA SER A 47 9.53 0.57 2.86
C SER A 47 9.60 -0.80 2.15
N GLY A 48 8.70 -1.06 1.21
CA GLY A 48 8.75 -2.24 0.34
C GLY A 48 9.91 -2.22 -0.66
N CYS A 49 10.29 -1.05 -1.16
CA CYS A 49 11.35 -0.86 -2.16
C CYS A 49 12.78 -0.85 -1.59
N VAL A 50 12.98 -0.45 -0.33
CA VAL A 50 14.30 -0.48 0.32
C VAL A 50 14.69 -1.86 0.83
N SER A 51 15.97 -2.08 1.16
CA SER A 51 16.37 -3.27 1.90
C SER A 51 15.84 -3.24 3.34
N VAL A 52 15.50 -4.41 3.87
CA VAL A 52 14.86 -4.59 5.21
C VAL A 52 15.63 -3.91 6.35
N LYS A 53 16.95 -3.71 6.22
CA LYS A 53 17.78 -2.98 7.20
C LYS A 53 17.57 -1.45 7.25
N ASN A 54 16.68 -0.93 6.40
CA ASN A 54 16.32 0.48 6.26
C ASN A 54 14.80 0.69 6.28
N GLU A 55 14.01 -0.36 6.53
CA GLU A 55 12.54 -0.34 6.46
C GLU A 55 11.94 0.67 7.45
N VAL A 56 12.43 0.65 8.70
CA VAL A 56 11.92 1.54 9.75
C VAL A 56 12.39 2.98 9.54
N ASN A 57 13.61 3.18 9.04
CA ASN A 57 14.13 4.52 8.72
C ASN A 57 13.22 5.27 7.74
N ILE A 58 12.69 4.58 6.72
CA ILE A 58 11.74 5.15 5.76
C ILE A 58 10.39 5.47 6.40
N MET A 59 9.83 4.56 7.21
CA MET A 59 8.60 4.83 7.95
C MET A 59 8.76 6.05 8.88
N MET A 60 9.92 6.20 9.50
CA MET A 60 10.26 7.37 10.33
C MET A 60 10.37 8.67 9.51
N LYS A 61 10.88 8.63 8.27
CA LYS A 61 10.93 9.80 7.37
C LYS A 61 9.53 10.27 7.00
N ASN A 62 8.66 9.37 6.57
CA ASN A 62 7.25 9.64 6.25
C ASN A 62 6.50 10.27 7.46
N ILE A 63 6.74 9.79 8.69
CA ILE A 63 6.18 10.40 9.91
C ILE A 63 6.73 11.82 10.13
N ILE A 64 8.02 12.04 9.89
CA ILE A 64 8.67 13.35 10.03
C ILE A 64 8.13 14.36 9.01
N ASP A 65 7.77 13.94 7.79
CA ASP A 65 7.20 14.84 6.77
C ASP A 65 5.81 15.37 7.15
N ILE A 66 5.00 14.54 7.79
CA ILE A 66 3.74 15.00 8.40
C ILE A 66 4.02 15.97 9.56
N VAL A 67 4.94 15.61 10.46
CA VAL A 67 5.17 16.37 11.70
C VAL A 67 5.87 17.71 11.46
N LEU A 68 6.97 17.72 10.70
CA LEU A 68 7.78 18.93 10.45
C LEU A 68 7.28 19.69 9.22
N GLY A 69 7.04 19.00 8.11
CA GLY A 69 6.49 19.62 6.89
C GLY A 69 5.09 20.18 7.14
N GLY A 70 4.22 19.43 7.82
CA GLY A 70 2.89 19.92 8.19
C GLY A 70 2.91 21.06 9.20
N PHE A 71 3.82 21.03 10.19
CA PHE A 71 4.01 22.15 11.12
C PHE A 71 4.49 23.41 10.41
N THR A 72 5.46 23.32 9.49
CA THR A 72 5.92 24.51 8.76
C THR A 72 4.93 24.97 7.69
N TYR A 73 4.08 24.07 7.17
CA TYR A 73 2.95 24.45 6.32
C TYR A 73 1.93 25.33 7.05
N TRP A 74 1.58 24.98 8.30
CA TRP A 74 0.77 25.84 9.18
C TRP A 74 1.48 27.15 9.56
N LEU A 75 2.76 27.06 9.94
CA LEU A 75 3.55 28.20 10.44
C LEU A 75 3.69 29.31 9.37
N PHE A 76 4.07 28.94 8.15
CA PHE A 76 4.28 29.90 7.07
C PHE A 76 3.87 29.40 5.67
N GLY A 77 3.83 28.09 5.41
CA GLY A 77 3.65 27.55 4.06
C GLY A 77 2.35 27.95 3.38
N TYR A 78 1.21 27.81 4.06
CA TYR A 78 -0.09 28.25 3.53
C TYR A 78 -0.08 29.75 3.21
N GLY A 79 0.51 30.59 4.06
CA GLY A 79 0.63 32.02 3.78
C GLY A 79 1.51 32.33 2.57
N LEU A 80 2.59 31.58 2.33
CA LEU A 80 3.40 31.70 1.11
C LEU A 80 2.65 31.24 -0.15
N GLN A 81 1.75 30.26 -0.01
CA GLN A 81 0.98 29.68 -1.12
C GLN A 81 -0.30 30.47 -1.45
N MET A 82 -1.00 30.98 -0.43
CA MET A 82 -2.38 31.48 -0.51
C MET A 82 -2.59 32.85 0.18
N GLY A 83 -1.56 33.42 0.79
CA GLY A 83 -1.65 34.65 1.58
C GLY A 83 -2.19 35.85 0.79
N ARG A 84 -3.08 36.62 1.44
CA ARG A 84 -3.83 37.73 0.84
C ARG A 84 -3.40 39.12 1.32
N GLY A 85 -2.33 39.21 2.11
CA GLY A 85 -1.84 40.47 2.66
C GLY A 85 -1.27 41.42 1.60
N PRO A 86 -1.06 42.71 1.93
CA PRO A 86 -0.68 43.76 0.98
C PRO A 86 0.74 43.63 0.40
N LEU A 87 1.52 42.64 0.86
CA LEU A 87 2.85 42.33 0.33
C LEU A 87 2.83 41.13 -0.65
N SER A 88 1.68 40.47 -0.82
CA SER A 88 1.47 39.44 -1.84
C SER A 88 1.70 40.03 -3.24
N ASN A 89 2.39 39.26 -4.08
CA ASN A 89 2.76 39.67 -5.43
C ASN A 89 2.71 38.45 -6.37
N PRO A 90 2.87 38.60 -7.70
CA PRO A 90 2.69 37.48 -8.62
C PRO A 90 3.61 36.28 -8.42
N PHE A 91 4.69 36.43 -7.64
CA PHE A 91 5.67 35.38 -7.34
C PHE A 91 5.44 34.70 -5.98
N VAL A 92 4.83 35.35 -4.99
CA VAL A 92 4.66 34.77 -3.64
C VAL A 92 3.53 35.44 -2.85
N GLY A 93 2.79 34.65 -2.07
CA GLY A 93 1.82 35.13 -1.10
C GLY A 93 2.48 35.60 0.20
N VAL A 94 1.86 36.57 0.87
CA VAL A 94 2.30 37.07 2.18
C VAL A 94 1.06 37.37 3.01
N GLY A 95 1.05 37.00 4.29
CA GLY A 95 -0.15 37.04 5.14
C GLY A 95 -0.74 35.65 5.33
N ASP A 96 -1.79 35.52 6.14
CA ASP A 96 -2.40 34.23 6.51
C ASP A 96 -1.36 33.20 7.09
N PHE A 97 -0.30 33.70 7.74
CA PHE A 97 0.68 32.91 8.49
C PHE A 97 0.13 32.53 9.87
N LEU A 98 0.60 31.40 10.45
CA LEU A 98 0.12 30.89 11.74
C LEU A 98 -1.42 30.80 11.76
N ILE A 99 -2.02 30.09 10.79
CA ILE A 99 -3.47 30.10 10.55
C ILE A 99 -4.25 29.83 11.84
N ASP A 100 -4.99 30.85 12.26
CA ASP A 100 -5.88 30.86 13.42
C ASP A 100 -6.97 31.94 13.22
N PRO A 101 -7.84 31.82 12.18
CA PRO A 101 -8.96 32.74 11.98
C PRO A 101 -9.88 32.70 13.22
N PRO A 102 -10.26 33.86 13.79
CA PRO A 102 -11.08 33.89 14.99
C PRO A 102 -12.51 33.40 14.71
N ASP A 103 -13.22 32.94 15.74
CA ASP A 103 -14.63 32.50 15.68
C ASP A 103 -15.59 33.52 15.02
N THR A 104 -15.19 34.80 14.94
CA THR A 104 -15.94 35.89 14.31
C THR A 104 -15.64 36.12 12.83
N ASP A 105 -14.64 35.44 12.25
CA ASP A 105 -14.30 35.55 10.83
C ASP A 105 -15.31 34.73 9.99
N PRO A 106 -16.09 35.37 9.09
CA PRO A 106 -17.04 34.65 8.23
C PRO A 106 -16.37 33.63 7.30
N LEU A 107 -15.05 33.75 7.05
CA LEU A 107 -14.27 32.82 6.25
C LEU A 107 -13.57 31.73 7.07
N MET A 108 -13.75 31.66 8.40
CA MET A 108 -13.11 30.65 9.27
C MET A 108 -13.31 29.21 8.76
N GLY A 109 -14.55 28.85 8.40
CA GLY A 109 -14.90 27.52 7.87
C GLY A 109 -14.20 27.22 6.54
N PRO A 110 -14.34 28.07 5.51
CA PRO A 110 -13.59 27.96 4.27
C PRO A 110 -12.07 27.89 4.48
N ILE A 111 -11.47 28.80 5.25
CA ILE A 111 -10.01 28.85 5.49
C ILE A 111 -9.49 27.54 6.08
N PHE A 112 -10.10 27.02 7.15
CA PHE A 112 -9.66 25.75 7.74
C PHE A 112 -9.89 24.55 6.81
N THR A 113 -10.97 24.55 6.02
CA THR A 113 -11.24 23.53 5.00
C THR A 113 -10.15 23.54 3.91
N SER A 114 -9.85 24.73 3.37
CA SER A 114 -8.80 24.93 2.37
C SER A 114 -7.42 24.56 2.89
N PHE A 115 -7.12 24.92 4.14
CA PHE A 115 -5.88 24.57 4.80
C PHE A 115 -5.70 23.07 4.92
N LEU A 116 -6.68 22.32 5.45
CA LEU A 116 -6.55 20.87 5.63
C LEU A 116 -6.39 20.13 4.29
N PHE A 117 -7.09 20.60 3.25
CA PHE A 117 -6.95 20.06 1.91
C PHE A 117 -5.54 20.31 1.37
N GLN A 118 -5.07 21.55 1.33
CA GLN A 118 -3.75 21.91 0.78
C GLN A 118 -2.57 21.37 1.62
N LEU A 119 -2.73 21.23 2.94
CA LEU A 119 -1.78 20.57 3.83
C LEU A 119 -1.48 19.14 3.37
N SER A 120 -2.52 18.38 2.97
CA SER A 120 -2.38 17.00 2.51
C SER A 120 -1.58 16.89 1.20
N PHE A 121 -1.61 17.94 0.36
CA PHE A 121 -0.84 18.03 -0.89
C PHE A 121 0.60 18.45 -0.60
N SER A 122 0.82 19.39 0.34
CA SER A 122 2.15 19.83 0.78
C SER A 122 2.96 18.73 1.44
N THR A 123 2.35 17.95 2.34
CA THR A 123 3.03 16.80 2.97
C THR A 123 3.37 15.76 1.90
N THR A 124 2.42 15.44 1.00
CA THR A 124 2.65 14.53 -0.14
C THR A 124 3.82 14.95 -1.02
N ALA A 125 3.93 16.23 -1.39
CA ALA A 125 5.03 16.75 -2.20
C ALA A 125 6.41 16.60 -1.51
N THR A 126 6.45 16.64 -0.19
CA THR A 126 7.68 16.42 0.60
C THR A 126 8.02 14.93 0.69
N THR A 127 7.03 14.07 0.96
CA THR A 127 7.21 12.62 1.05
C THR A 127 7.74 12.00 -0.24
N ILE A 128 7.37 12.51 -1.43
CA ILE A 128 7.94 12.05 -2.72
C ILE A 128 9.50 12.03 -2.73
N VAL A 129 10.13 12.88 -1.91
CA VAL A 129 11.59 12.97 -1.81
C VAL A 129 12.21 11.92 -0.88
N SER A 130 11.48 11.37 0.13
CA SER A 130 12.05 10.34 1.02
C SER A 130 12.46 9.07 0.27
N GLY A 131 11.63 8.60 -0.64
CA GLY A 131 11.90 7.42 -1.46
C GLY A 131 13.16 7.57 -2.31
N ALA A 132 13.33 8.72 -2.98
CA ALA A 132 14.55 9.00 -3.73
C ALA A 132 15.80 9.18 -2.83
N MET A 133 15.62 9.66 -1.59
CA MET A 133 16.69 9.81 -0.57
C MET A 133 16.95 8.55 0.27
N ALA A 134 16.26 7.45 -0.02
CA ALA A 134 16.32 6.24 0.80
C ALA A 134 17.72 5.61 0.96
N GLU A 135 17.87 4.83 2.04
CA GLU A 135 19.04 4.01 2.41
C GLU A 135 20.39 4.70 2.68
N ARG A 136 20.65 5.90 2.13
CA ARG A 136 21.92 6.63 2.27
C ARG A 136 21.80 8.05 2.84
N CYS A 137 20.61 8.62 2.91
CA CYS A 137 20.41 9.94 3.52
C CYS A 137 20.39 9.87 5.04
N ASN A 138 21.24 10.67 5.68
CA ASN A 138 21.30 10.86 7.12
C ASN A 138 19.96 11.42 7.65
N PHE A 139 19.37 10.77 8.66
CA PHE A 139 18.04 11.12 9.15
C PHE A 139 17.98 12.52 9.80
N LYS A 140 19.08 12.99 10.42
CA LYS A 140 19.12 14.35 11.01
C LYS A 140 19.11 15.42 9.93
N ALA A 141 19.86 15.20 8.84
CA ALA A 141 19.80 16.06 7.66
C ALA A 141 18.42 16.01 7.00
N TYR A 142 17.79 14.83 6.97
CA TYR A 142 16.42 14.67 6.47
C TYR A 142 15.39 15.46 7.30
N CYS A 143 15.49 15.47 8.63
CA CYS A 143 14.61 16.29 9.47
C CYS A 143 14.74 17.80 9.16
N LEU A 144 15.95 18.29 8.89
CA LEU A 144 16.16 19.68 8.46
C LEU A 144 15.59 19.92 7.06
N PHE A 145 15.79 18.99 6.14
CA PHE A 145 15.19 19.06 4.80
C PHE A 145 13.67 19.15 4.88
N SER A 146 13.03 18.20 5.54
CA SER A 146 11.58 18.11 5.74
C SER A 146 10.99 19.41 6.34
N PHE A 147 11.64 20.00 7.35
CA PHE A 147 11.23 21.27 7.95
C PHE A 147 11.23 22.44 6.95
N PHE A 148 12.27 22.56 6.11
CA PHE A 148 12.43 23.69 5.18
C PHE A 148 11.83 23.45 3.78
N ASN A 149 11.58 22.19 3.39
CA ASN A 149 11.09 21.82 2.06
C ASN A 149 9.71 22.43 1.73
N THR A 150 8.92 22.78 2.73
CA THR A 150 7.70 23.57 2.61
C THR A 150 7.90 24.84 1.74
N ILE A 151 9.07 25.50 1.79
CA ILE A 151 9.37 26.66 0.94
C ILE A 151 9.50 26.27 -0.54
N VAL A 152 10.08 25.10 -0.82
CA VAL A 152 10.24 24.54 -2.18
C VAL A 152 8.88 24.28 -2.82
N TYR A 153 7.90 23.80 -2.04
CA TYR A 153 6.54 23.50 -2.49
C TYR A 153 5.60 24.72 -2.55
N CYS A 154 5.50 25.52 -1.47
CA CYS A 154 4.41 26.48 -1.32
C CYS A 154 4.43 27.62 -2.34
N ILE A 155 5.63 28.09 -2.69
CA ILE A 155 5.82 29.18 -3.67
C ILE A 155 5.32 28.77 -5.07
N PRO A 156 5.78 27.65 -5.68
CA PRO A 156 5.27 27.20 -6.97
C PRO A 156 3.82 26.73 -6.95
N ALA A 157 3.34 26.17 -5.83
CA ALA A 157 1.91 25.90 -5.67
C ALA A 157 1.08 27.20 -5.68
N GLY A 158 1.60 28.29 -5.10
CA GLY A 158 1.01 29.63 -5.17
C GLY A 158 1.02 30.22 -6.58
N TRP A 159 2.02 29.91 -7.42
CA TRP A 159 2.04 30.35 -8.82
C TRP A 159 0.86 29.79 -9.62
N VAL A 160 0.49 28.53 -9.37
CA VAL A 160 -0.49 27.76 -10.15
C VAL A 160 -1.90 27.85 -9.58
N TRP A 161 -2.05 27.83 -8.25
CA TRP A 161 -3.36 27.82 -7.57
C TRP A 161 -3.68 29.10 -6.80
N GLY A 162 -2.67 29.85 -6.38
CA GLY A 162 -2.88 31.09 -5.64
C GLY A 162 -3.49 32.17 -6.54
N PRO A 163 -4.49 32.95 -6.08
CA PRO A 163 -5.09 34.02 -6.88
C PRO A 163 -4.10 35.15 -7.22
N HIS A 164 -3.01 35.27 -6.46
CA HIS A 164 -1.91 36.17 -6.79
C HIS A 164 -1.05 35.66 -7.96
N GLY A 165 -0.94 34.35 -8.15
CA GLY A 165 0.07 33.66 -8.95
C GLY A 165 0.12 34.03 -10.42
N PHE A 166 1.33 34.19 -10.96
CA PHE A 166 1.51 34.57 -12.37
C PHE A 166 1.11 33.47 -13.36
N LEU A 167 1.31 32.18 -13.04
CA LEU A 167 0.91 31.08 -13.91
C LEU A 167 -0.63 30.94 -13.96
N ALA A 168 -1.30 31.04 -12.82
CA ALA A 168 -2.76 31.09 -12.73
C ALA A 168 -3.36 32.22 -13.60
N LYS A 169 -2.76 33.42 -13.53
CA LYS A 169 -3.15 34.59 -14.35
C LYS A 169 -2.87 34.44 -15.84
N LEU A 170 -1.87 33.63 -16.22
CA LEU A 170 -1.63 33.25 -17.62
C LEU A 170 -2.59 32.16 -18.12
N GLY A 171 -3.45 31.61 -17.25
CA GLY A 171 -4.40 30.54 -17.59
C GLY A 171 -3.76 29.16 -17.67
N VAL A 172 -2.74 28.91 -16.84
CA VAL A 172 -2.25 27.55 -16.57
C VAL A 172 -3.33 26.76 -15.84
N VAL A 173 -3.49 25.51 -16.24
CA VAL A 173 -4.53 24.60 -15.74
C VAL A 173 -3.86 23.35 -15.20
N ASP A 174 -4.00 23.14 -13.90
CA ASP A 174 -3.59 21.93 -13.21
C ASP A 174 -4.55 21.71 -12.05
N ILE A 175 -5.47 20.76 -12.20
CA ILE A 175 -6.58 20.59 -11.26
C ILE A 175 -6.10 20.06 -9.91
N ALA A 176 -5.31 18.97 -9.93
CA ALA A 176 -4.92 18.26 -8.72
C ALA A 176 -3.39 18.18 -8.49
N GLY A 177 -2.55 18.71 -9.39
CA GLY A 177 -1.13 18.95 -9.10
C GLY A 177 -0.12 18.02 -9.78
N SER A 178 -0.27 17.70 -11.08
CA SER A 178 0.84 17.07 -11.84
C SER A 178 2.09 17.96 -11.83
N GLY A 179 1.91 19.28 -11.77
CA GLY A 179 2.93 20.30 -11.58
C GLY A 179 3.32 20.52 -10.10
N PRO A 180 2.53 21.29 -9.32
CA PRO A 180 2.87 21.67 -7.95
C PRO A 180 3.23 20.54 -6.98
N VAL A 181 2.60 19.36 -7.09
CA VAL A 181 2.91 18.23 -6.22
C VAL A 181 3.92 17.30 -6.89
N HIS A 182 3.57 16.75 -8.05
CA HIS A 182 4.36 15.67 -8.63
C HIS A 182 5.62 16.15 -9.35
N LEU A 183 5.56 17.16 -10.22
CA LEU A 183 6.76 17.71 -10.88
C LEU A 183 7.71 18.36 -9.87
N ILE A 184 7.20 19.15 -8.92
CA ILE A 184 8.07 19.73 -7.86
C ILE A 184 8.68 18.63 -6.99
N GLY A 185 7.89 17.68 -6.49
CA GLY A 185 8.39 16.56 -5.69
C GLY A 185 9.40 15.70 -6.45
N GLY A 186 9.12 15.38 -7.72
CA GLY A 186 9.98 14.58 -8.59
C GLY A 186 11.27 15.29 -9.05
N ALA A 187 11.21 16.60 -9.28
CA ALA A 187 12.40 17.42 -9.52
C ALA A 187 13.28 17.49 -8.26
N SER A 188 12.65 17.64 -7.09
CA SER A 188 13.33 17.65 -5.80
C SER A 188 13.94 16.26 -5.48
N ALA A 189 13.24 15.18 -5.82
CA ALA A 189 13.74 13.81 -5.77
C ALA A 189 14.99 13.61 -6.66
N PHE A 190 14.95 14.08 -7.91
CA PHE A 190 16.09 13.98 -8.84
C PHE A 190 17.30 14.80 -8.38
N ALA A 191 17.08 16.04 -7.91
CA ALA A 191 18.12 16.87 -7.30
C ALA A 191 18.72 16.20 -6.05
N SER A 192 17.89 15.59 -5.21
CA SER A 192 18.34 14.91 -4.00
C SER A 192 19.14 13.64 -4.30
N ALA A 193 18.68 12.82 -5.24
CA ALA A 193 19.35 11.60 -5.66
C ALA A 193 20.71 11.89 -6.33
N THR A 194 20.78 12.92 -7.18
CA THR A 194 22.04 13.37 -7.82
C THR A 194 23.03 13.91 -6.80
N MET A 195 22.59 14.66 -5.78
CA MET A 195 23.48 15.20 -4.73
C MET A 195 23.97 14.15 -3.73
N LEU A 196 23.14 13.17 -3.37
CA LEU A 196 23.56 12.04 -2.54
C LEU A 196 24.49 11.08 -3.29
N GLY A 197 24.27 10.92 -4.60
CA GLY A 197 24.91 9.91 -5.43
C GLY A 197 24.37 8.48 -5.17
N PRO A 198 24.91 7.49 -5.89
CA PRO A 198 24.43 6.11 -5.83
C PRO A 198 24.69 5.41 -4.50
N ARG A 199 23.82 4.48 -4.11
CA ARG A 199 24.08 3.54 -3.01
C ARG A 199 25.35 2.74 -3.27
N LEU A 200 26.04 2.33 -2.21
CA LEU A 200 27.31 1.61 -2.29
C LEU A 200 27.18 0.34 -3.17
N GLY A 201 28.01 0.26 -4.20
CA GLY A 201 28.04 -0.84 -5.17
C GLY A 201 26.81 -0.99 -6.07
N ARG A 202 25.86 -0.03 -6.07
CA ARG A 202 24.61 -0.06 -6.87
C ARG A 202 24.81 -0.43 -8.34
N TYR A 203 25.90 0.05 -8.95
CA TYR A 203 26.20 -0.09 -10.38
C TYR A 203 27.41 -0.99 -10.69
N GLU A 204 28.04 -1.62 -9.68
CA GLU A 204 29.18 -2.54 -9.90
C GLU A 204 28.82 -3.72 -10.82
N ASN A 205 27.58 -4.19 -10.74
CA ASN A 205 27.05 -5.31 -11.52
C ASN A 205 26.09 -4.85 -12.62
N GLY A 206 26.26 -3.61 -13.11
CA GLY A 206 25.41 -2.97 -14.13
C GLY A 206 24.17 -2.29 -13.56
N ILE A 207 23.27 -1.86 -14.46
CA ILE A 207 22.12 -1.01 -14.15
C ILE A 207 20.86 -1.74 -13.66
N ALA A 208 20.87 -3.08 -13.60
CA ALA A 208 19.69 -3.86 -13.22
C ALA A 208 19.11 -3.39 -11.88
N PRO A 209 17.77 -3.28 -11.72
CA PRO A 209 17.16 -2.87 -10.47
C PRO A 209 17.58 -3.76 -9.29
N LEU A 210 17.69 -3.17 -8.10
CA LEU A 210 17.92 -3.93 -6.88
C LEU A 210 16.64 -4.68 -6.44
N PRO A 211 16.74 -5.82 -5.74
CA PRO A 211 15.58 -6.53 -5.22
C PRO A 211 14.86 -5.68 -4.17
N LEU A 212 13.53 -5.59 -4.29
CA LEU A 212 12.65 -5.06 -3.26
C LEU A 212 12.90 -5.78 -1.92
N GLY A 213 12.77 -5.08 -0.78
CA GLY A 213 12.88 -5.67 0.56
C GLY A 213 11.59 -6.30 1.06
N ASN A 214 10.44 -5.76 0.68
CA ASN A 214 9.14 -6.34 0.96
C ASN A 214 8.16 -6.04 -0.19
N PRO A 215 8.08 -6.90 -1.22
CA PRO A 215 7.19 -6.69 -2.36
C PRO A 215 5.70 -6.62 -1.99
N VAL A 216 5.29 -7.28 -0.89
CA VAL A 216 3.90 -7.21 -0.40
C VAL A 216 3.61 -5.80 0.12
N ASN A 217 4.51 -5.20 0.91
CA ASN A 217 4.38 -3.78 1.31
C ASN A 217 4.36 -2.84 0.08
N ALA A 218 5.16 -3.12 -0.96
CA ALA A 218 5.15 -2.31 -2.18
C ALA A 218 3.77 -2.32 -2.88
N CYS A 219 3.13 -3.48 -3.04
CA CYS A 219 1.74 -3.57 -3.52
C CYS A 219 0.73 -2.89 -2.58
N MET A 220 0.90 -3.04 -1.27
CA MET A 220 0.05 -2.39 -0.28
C MET A 220 0.10 -0.86 -0.39
N GLY A 221 1.30 -0.32 -0.63
CA GLY A 221 1.51 1.08 -0.94
C GLY A 221 0.76 1.51 -2.19
N LEU A 222 0.88 0.76 -3.30
CA LEU A 222 0.10 1.01 -4.52
C LEU A 222 -1.40 1.08 -4.25
N PHE A 223 -2.00 0.08 -3.57
CA PHE A 223 -3.45 0.06 -3.38
C PHE A 223 -3.96 1.23 -2.53
N VAL A 224 -3.22 1.61 -1.47
CA VAL A 224 -3.59 2.77 -0.63
C VAL A 224 -3.39 4.09 -1.37
N LEU A 225 -2.32 4.23 -2.16
CA LEU A 225 -2.11 5.41 -3.01
C LEU A 225 -3.20 5.52 -4.08
N TRP A 226 -3.60 4.42 -4.70
CA TRP A 226 -4.63 4.37 -5.74
C TRP A 226 -6.03 4.70 -5.18
N TRP A 227 -6.36 4.20 -3.99
CA TRP A 227 -7.55 4.64 -3.24
C TRP A 227 -7.51 6.14 -2.94
N GLY A 228 -6.41 6.62 -2.38
CA GLY A 228 -6.20 8.03 -2.07
C GLY A 228 -6.33 8.92 -3.31
N TRP A 229 -5.86 8.45 -4.46
CA TRP A 229 -5.92 9.17 -5.73
C TRP A 229 -7.33 9.48 -6.23
N LEU A 230 -8.30 8.61 -5.90
CA LEU A 230 -9.71 8.86 -6.22
C LEU A 230 -10.20 10.11 -5.51
N ALA A 231 -9.88 10.25 -4.21
CA ALA A 231 -10.19 11.45 -3.43
C ALA A 231 -9.29 12.65 -3.81
N PHE A 232 -8.03 12.41 -4.18
CA PHE A 232 -7.09 13.44 -4.64
C PHE A 232 -7.62 14.18 -5.88
N ASN A 233 -8.00 13.43 -6.91
CA ASN A 233 -8.47 14.01 -8.17
C ASN A 233 -9.92 14.52 -8.08
N SER A 234 -10.82 13.82 -7.39
CA SER A 234 -12.23 14.22 -7.30
C SER A 234 -12.52 15.24 -6.17
N GLY A 235 -11.68 15.30 -5.12
CA GLY A 235 -11.68 16.38 -4.15
C GLY A 235 -11.23 17.71 -4.77
N SER A 236 -10.37 17.65 -5.79
CA SER A 236 -9.85 18.82 -6.51
C SER A 236 -10.85 19.49 -7.47
N THR A 237 -12.11 19.01 -7.56
CA THR A 237 -13.21 19.86 -8.04
C THR A 237 -13.59 20.95 -7.04
N TYR A 238 -13.01 20.90 -5.85
CA TYR A 238 -13.15 21.90 -4.80
C TYR A 238 -14.61 22.11 -4.36
N GLY A 239 -15.28 20.98 -4.18
CA GLY A 239 -16.69 20.89 -3.82
C GLY A 239 -17.49 19.93 -4.70
N VAL A 240 -18.77 19.85 -4.37
CA VAL A 240 -19.80 19.03 -5.02
C VAL A 240 -21.05 19.85 -5.38
N ALA A 241 -21.29 21.00 -4.74
CA ALA A 241 -22.44 21.88 -4.95
C ALA A 241 -22.66 22.29 -6.41
N GLY A 242 -23.92 22.53 -6.77
CA GLY A 242 -24.32 22.88 -8.13
C GLY A 242 -23.98 21.79 -9.14
N THR A 243 -23.03 22.06 -10.03
CA THR A 243 -22.54 21.09 -11.04
C THR A 243 -21.21 20.44 -10.66
N LYS A 244 -20.54 20.86 -9.58
CA LYS A 244 -19.19 20.37 -9.21
C LYS A 244 -19.16 18.84 -9.06
N TRP A 245 -20.21 18.23 -8.49
CA TRP A 245 -20.30 16.77 -8.32
C TRP A 245 -20.30 15.97 -9.62
N HIS A 246 -20.82 16.51 -10.73
CA HIS A 246 -20.74 15.84 -12.04
C HIS A 246 -19.27 15.65 -12.45
N TYR A 247 -18.43 16.65 -12.21
CA TYR A 247 -17.01 16.62 -12.51
C TYR A 247 -16.23 15.82 -11.47
N ALA A 248 -16.68 15.75 -10.21
CA ALA A 248 -16.08 14.89 -9.20
C ALA A 248 -16.25 13.42 -9.60
N ALA A 249 -17.47 13.03 -9.99
CA ALA A 249 -17.77 11.71 -10.53
C ALA A 249 -16.94 11.40 -11.77
N LYS A 250 -16.86 12.34 -12.72
CA LYS A 250 -16.02 12.21 -13.92
C LYS A 250 -14.54 12.04 -13.56
N ALA A 251 -14.01 12.86 -12.65
CA ALA A 251 -12.61 12.80 -12.22
C ALA A 251 -12.26 11.42 -11.65
N SER A 252 -13.12 10.84 -10.80
CA SER A 252 -12.92 9.49 -10.26
C SER A 252 -12.88 8.43 -11.36
N VAL A 253 -13.81 8.47 -12.32
CA VAL A 253 -13.85 7.50 -13.43
C VAL A 253 -12.64 7.64 -14.33
N MET A 254 -12.29 8.85 -14.76
CA MET A 254 -11.12 9.10 -15.61
C MET A 254 -9.79 8.72 -14.91
N THR A 255 -9.71 8.88 -13.58
CA THR A 255 -8.58 8.40 -12.77
C THR A 255 -8.44 6.87 -12.84
N MET A 256 -9.55 6.13 -12.71
CA MET A 256 -9.54 4.68 -12.91
C MET A 256 -9.16 4.30 -14.35
N LEU A 257 -9.74 4.94 -15.37
CA LEU A 257 -9.43 4.63 -16.77
C LEU A 257 -7.96 4.91 -17.13
N ALA A 258 -7.37 5.99 -16.61
CA ALA A 258 -5.94 6.24 -16.78
C ALA A 258 -5.08 5.16 -16.11
N SER A 259 -5.41 4.76 -14.87
CA SER A 259 -4.69 3.67 -14.19
C SER A 259 -4.74 2.33 -14.95
N PHE A 260 -5.85 2.05 -15.64
CA PHE A 260 -5.96 0.90 -16.55
C PHE A 260 -5.01 1.04 -17.74
N GLY A 261 -4.94 2.23 -18.37
CA GLY A 261 -3.98 2.52 -19.44
C GLY A 261 -2.52 2.29 -19.01
N GLY A 262 -2.15 2.72 -17.80
CA GLY A 262 -0.83 2.46 -17.21
C GLY A 262 -0.52 0.96 -17.07
N GLY A 263 -1.43 0.22 -16.44
CA GLY A 263 -1.30 -1.24 -16.28
C GLY A 263 -1.29 -2.00 -17.61
N MET A 264 -2.08 -1.54 -18.61
CA MET A 264 -2.13 -2.10 -19.97
C MET A 264 -0.83 -1.90 -20.75
N PHE A 265 -0.05 -0.84 -20.50
CA PHE A 265 1.31 -0.74 -21.03
C PHE A 265 2.28 -1.58 -20.20
N ALA A 266 2.22 -1.46 -18.88
CA ALA A 266 3.19 -2.04 -17.96
C ALA A 266 3.27 -3.57 -18.08
N LEU A 267 2.13 -4.26 -18.12
CA LEU A 267 2.06 -5.73 -18.19
C LEU A 267 2.80 -6.32 -19.43
N PRO A 268 2.49 -5.95 -20.68
CA PRO A 268 3.23 -6.43 -21.84
C PRO A 268 4.67 -5.89 -21.88
N TRP A 269 4.93 -4.67 -21.39
CA TRP A 269 6.29 -4.12 -21.31
C TRP A 269 7.19 -4.97 -20.41
N THR A 270 6.80 -5.24 -19.16
CA THR A 270 7.60 -6.12 -18.30
C THR A 270 7.69 -7.52 -18.90
N TYR A 271 6.60 -8.08 -19.44
CA TYR A 271 6.63 -9.42 -20.00
C TYR A 271 7.69 -9.56 -21.11
N TRP A 272 7.79 -8.56 -21.99
CA TRP A 272 8.82 -8.49 -23.02
C TRP A 272 10.22 -8.26 -22.43
N ARG A 273 10.39 -7.18 -21.63
CA ARG A 273 11.68 -6.78 -21.04
C ARG A 273 12.30 -7.88 -20.17
N ASN A 274 11.49 -8.59 -19.40
CA ASN A 274 11.93 -9.58 -18.42
C ASN A 274 11.92 -11.03 -18.94
N LYS A 275 11.91 -11.23 -20.27
CA LYS A 275 11.99 -12.54 -20.95
C LYS A 275 10.83 -13.50 -20.59
N GLY A 276 9.60 -13.01 -20.67
CA GLY A 276 8.38 -13.80 -20.45
C GLY A 276 7.97 -13.97 -18.99
N LYS A 277 8.49 -13.10 -18.12
CA LYS A 277 8.22 -13.00 -16.67
C LYS A 277 7.69 -11.61 -16.35
N VAL A 278 6.91 -11.45 -15.28
CA VAL A 278 6.23 -10.18 -14.94
C VAL A 278 6.82 -9.63 -13.66
N ASP A 279 7.59 -8.55 -13.76
CA ASP A 279 8.13 -7.82 -12.62
C ASP A 279 7.05 -6.95 -11.97
N ILE A 280 7.01 -7.01 -10.65
CA ILE A 280 6.04 -6.31 -9.80
C ILE A 280 6.26 -4.79 -9.77
N PHE A 281 7.52 -4.35 -9.76
CA PHE A 281 7.88 -2.95 -9.61
C PHE A 281 7.61 -2.18 -10.91
N ASP A 282 7.84 -2.82 -12.06
CA ASP A 282 7.39 -2.30 -13.36
C ASP A 282 5.86 -2.16 -13.41
N LEU A 283 5.07 -3.10 -12.84
CA LEU A 283 3.61 -2.97 -12.81
C LEU A 283 3.14 -1.85 -11.87
N ILE A 284 3.73 -1.75 -10.67
CA ILE A 284 3.43 -0.69 -9.70
C ILE A 284 3.71 0.70 -10.30
N ASN A 285 4.93 0.92 -10.80
CA ASN A 285 5.35 2.23 -11.30
C ASN A 285 4.61 2.61 -12.58
N GLY A 286 4.24 1.66 -13.44
CA GLY A 286 3.39 1.91 -14.60
C GLY A 286 2.00 2.43 -14.25
N ILE A 287 1.40 1.93 -13.16
CA ILE A 287 0.11 2.41 -12.66
C ILE A 287 0.26 3.76 -11.95
N LEU A 288 1.27 3.94 -11.09
CA LEU A 288 1.53 5.21 -10.41
C LEU A 288 1.87 6.34 -11.40
N GLY A 289 2.67 6.07 -12.43
CA GLY A 289 2.98 7.03 -13.49
C GLY A 289 1.77 7.45 -14.31
N ALA A 290 0.80 6.55 -14.49
CA ALA A 290 -0.48 6.86 -15.10
C ALA A 290 -1.37 7.72 -14.20
N LEU A 291 -1.43 7.41 -12.90
CA LEU A 291 -2.13 8.20 -11.89
C LEU A 291 -1.56 9.63 -11.77
N VAL A 292 -0.23 9.80 -11.81
CA VAL A 292 0.41 11.13 -11.88
C VAL A 292 0.07 11.86 -13.19
N GLY A 293 0.07 11.17 -14.32
CA GLY A 293 -0.20 11.75 -15.64
C GLY A 293 -1.62 12.27 -15.81
N ILE A 294 -2.62 11.64 -15.18
CA ILE A 294 -4.03 12.07 -15.25
C ILE A 294 -4.35 13.26 -14.33
N THR A 295 -3.58 13.45 -13.25
CA THR A 295 -3.86 14.41 -12.15
C THR A 295 -4.22 15.83 -12.62
N ALA A 296 -3.42 16.46 -13.48
CA ALA A 296 -3.68 17.85 -13.91
C ALA A 296 -4.96 18.05 -14.74
N GLY A 297 -5.41 17.02 -15.46
CA GLY A 297 -6.53 17.06 -16.38
C GLY A 297 -7.68 16.14 -16.02
N CYS A 298 -7.80 15.76 -14.75
CA CYS A 298 -8.54 14.57 -14.31
C CYS A 298 -10.01 14.52 -14.76
N PHE A 299 -10.72 15.64 -14.94
CA PHE A 299 -12.07 15.68 -15.54
C PHE A 299 -12.15 16.35 -16.93
N LEU A 300 -11.02 16.80 -17.49
CA LEU A 300 -10.97 17.55 -18.75
C LEU A 300 -10.99 16.66 -20.00
N TYR A 301 -10.64 15.39 -19.86
CA TYR A 301 -10.51 14.44 -20.97
C TYR A 301 -11.78 13.61 -21.18
N THR A 302 -11.90 12.95 -22.34
CA THR A 302 -12.84 11.84 -22.57
C THR A 302 -12.27 10.50 -22.06
N ALA A 303 -13.12 9.48 -21.95
CA ALA A 303 -12.74 8.16 -21.43
C ALA A 303 -11.50 7.56 -22.12
N TRP A 304 -11.49 7.55 -23.45
CA TRP A 304 -10.36 7.02 -24.23
C TRP A 304 -9.10 7.89 -24.14
N GLU A 305 -9.24 9.22 -24.01
CA GLU A 305 -8.13 10.14 -23.82
C GLU A 305 -7.45 9.89 -22.47
N SER A 306 -8.23 9.64 -21.41
CA SER A 306 -7.69 9.30 -20.09
C SER A 306 -6.88 8.00 -20.11
N ILE A 307 -7.36 6.96 -20.83
CA ILE A 307 -6.60 5.72 -21.04
C ILE A 307 -5.29 6.02 -21.77
N LEU A 308 -5.30 6.86 -22.82
CA LEU A 308 -4.09 7.22 -23.57
C LEU A 308 -3.10 8.05 -22.73
N VAL A 309 -3.58 9.03 -21.96
CA VAL A 309 -2.76 9.83 -21.04
C VAL A 309 -2.11 8.93 -19.99
N GLY A 310 -2.87 7.99 -19.43
CA GLY A 310 -2.36 6.98 -18.50
C GLY A 310 -1.36 6.02 -19.13
N PHE A 311 -1.62 5.52 -20.34
CA PHE A 311 -0.72 4.65 -21.10
C PHE A 311 0.63 5.32 -21.39
N ILE A 312 0.63 6.62 -21.75
CA ILE A 312 1.85 7.40 -21.94
C ILE A 312 2.56 7.67 -20.60
N GLY A 313 1.82 7.92 -19.52
CA GLY A 313 2.37 7.97 -18.16
C GLY A 313 3.07 6.65 -17.76
N GLY A 314 2.47 5.51 -18.13
CA GLY A 314 3.06 4.18 -18.01
C GLY A 314 4.38 4.06 -18.79
N ILE A 315 4.41 4.44 -20.07
CA ILE A 315 5.64 4.46 -20.89
C ILE A 315 6.74 5.28 -20.21
N LEU A 316 6.44 6.52 -19.82
CA LEU A 316 7.43 7.44 -19.27
C LEU A 316 7.99 6.92 -17.93
N SER A 317 7.12 6.42 -17.06
CA SER A 317 7.50 5.86 -15.76
C SER A 317 8.43 4.63 -15.85
N LEU A 318 8.38 3.89 -16.97
CA LEU A 318 9.09 2.62 -17.17
C LEU A 318 10.23 2.67 -18.19
N VAL A 319 10.44 3.81 -18.87
CA VAL A 319 11.54 4.06 -19.81
C VAL A 319 12.54 5.08 -19.29
N THR A 320 12.12 6.04 -18.46
CA THR A 320 13.04 7.05 -17.90
C THR A 320 13.89 6.60 -16.71
N PRO A 321 13.52 5.62 -15.85
CA PRO A 321 14.42 5.13 -14.79
C PRO A 321 15.74 4.57 -15.35
N GLN A 322 15.71 3.89 -16.49
CA GLN A 322 16.91 3.35 -17.13
C GLN A 322 17.79 4.45 -17.71
N ILE A 323 17.21 5.58 -18.12
CA ILE A 323 17.98 6.77 -18.52
C ILE A 323 18.69 7.35 -17.29
N PHE A 324 18.00 7.46 -16.16
CA PHE A 324 18.59 7.93 -14.90
C PHE A 324 19.67 6.99 -14.35
N ASP A 325 19.45 5.67 -14.40
CA ASP A 325 20.48 4.67 -14.05
C ASP A 325 21.72 4.78 -14.96
N ASN A 326 21.54 5.00 -16.27
CA ASN A 326 22.64 5.25 -17.20
C ASN A 326 23.38 6.57 -16.92
N MET A 327 22.73 7.54 -16.27
CA MET A 327 23.36 8.78 -15.77
C MET A 327 24.01 8.61 -14.39
N GLY A 328 23.94 7.41 -13.77
CA GLY A 328 24.44 7.14 -12.43
C GLY A 328 23.56 7.68 -11.30
N VAL A 329 22.29 8.00 -11.59
CA VAL A 329 21.32 8.56 -10.63
C VAL A 329 20.47 7.43 -10.04
N ASP A 330 20.85 7.02 -8.83
CA ASP A 330 20.16 5.96 -8.09
C ASP A 330 18.94 6.50 -7.34
N ASP A 331 17.76 6.24 -7.88
CA ASP A 331 16.47 6.49 -7.27
C ASP A 331 15.86 5.16 -6.80
N PRO A 332 15.85 4.84 -5.49
CA PRO A 332 15.43 3.54 -4.98
C PRO A 332 13.96 3.17 -5.25
N VAL A 333 13.08 4.15 -5.48
CA VAL A 333 11.63 3.96 -5.66
C VAL A 333 11.17 4.35 -7.06
N GLY A 334 12.00 5.09 -7.81
CA GLY A 334 11.66 5.64 -9.13
C GLY A 334 10.87 6.94 -9.04
N ALA A 335 10.90 7.64 -7.89
CA ALA A 335 10.09 8.83 -7.62
C ALA A 335 10.33 9.97 -8.63
N SER A 336 11.59 10.17 -9.05
CA SER A 336 11.99 11.14 -10.08
C SER A 336 11.33 10.88 -11.44
N SER A 337 11.11 9.61 -11.77
CA SER A 337 10.47 9.16 -13.01
C SER A 337 8.94 9.27 -12.90
N VAL A 338 8.38 8.61 -11.90
CA VAL A 338 6.94 8.52 -11.64
C VAL A 338 6.33 9.89 -11.38
N HIS A 339 6.94 10.73 -10.55
CA HIS A 339 6.40 12.04 -10.21
C HIS A 339 6.96 13.16 -11.08
N GLY A 340 8.27 13.15 -11.38
CA GLY A 340 8.91 14.19 -12.18
C GLY A 340 8.46 14.13 -13.63
N ILE A 341 8.85 13.09 -14.37
CA ILE A 341 8.59 13.00 -15.81
C ILE A 341 7.09 12.84 -16.10
N CYS A 342 6.36 11.99 -15.38
CA CYS A 342 4.92 11.87 -15.61
C CYS A 342 4.15 13.11 -15.12
N GLY A 343 4.70 13.88 -14.16
CA GLY A 343 4.18 15.18 -13.77
C GLY A 343 4.30 16.23 -14.88
N MET A 344 5.47 16.31 -15.53
CA MET A 344 5.66 17.12 -16.75
C MET A 344 4.64 16.71 -17.83
N TRP A 345 4.48 15.41 -18.05
CA TRP A 345 3.53 14.88 -19.03
C TRP A 345 2.08 15.26 -18.70
N GLY A 346 1.63 15.15 -17.46
CA GLY A 346 0.26 15.52 -17.08
C GLY A 346 -0.07 16.98 -17.37
N VAL A 347 0.85 17.91 -17.03
CA VAL A 347 0.70 19.34 -17.33
C VAL A 347 0.67 19.59 -18.85
N ILE A 348 1.54 18.92 -19.62
CA ILE A 348 1.56 19.02 -21.10
C ILE A 348 0.29 18.43 -21.73
N ALA A 349 -0.20 17.29 -21.22
CA ALA A 349 -1.37 16.59 -21.71
C ALA A 349 -2.64 17.45 -21.62
N VAL A 350 -2.76 18.31 -20.60
CA VAL A 350 -3.84 19.32 -20.53
C VAL A 350 -3.77 20.23 -21.76
N GLY A 351 -2.60 20.76 -22.08
CA GLY A 351 -2.39 21.62 -23.26
C GLY A 351 -2.67 20.94 -24.60
N LEU A 352 -2.66 19.61 -24.66
CA LEU A 352 -2.97 18.82 -25.84
C LEU A 352 -4.45 18.43 -25.94
N PHE A 353 -5.02 17.89 -24.87
CA PHE A 353 -6.30 17.17 -24.89
C PHE A 353 -7.46 17.88 -24.15
N SER A 354 -7.23 18.91 -23.34
CA SER A 354 -8.27 19.42 -22.44
C SER A 354 -9.51 19.95 -23.17
N GLY A 355 -10.70 19.46 -22.79
CA GLY A 355 -11.95 20.15 -23.08
C GLY A 355 -12.07 21.47 -22.29
N ASN A 356 -13.05 22.28 -22.68
CA ASN A 356 -13.49 23.48 -21.96
C ASN A 356 -14.81 23.19 -21.23
N PRO A 357 -14.80 22.72 -19.98
CA PRO A 357 -16.02 22.36 -19.26
C PRO A 357 -16.80 23.61 -18.84
N GLN A 358 -18.01 23.77 -19.37
CA GLN A 358 -18.97 24.78 -18.95
C GLN A 358 -20.02 24.11 -18.04
N PRO A 359 -20.41 24.72 -16.89
CA PRO A 359 -20.18 26.11 -16.52
C PRO A 359 -18.94 26.38 -15.64
N ILE A 360 -18.18 25.38 -15.19
CA ILE A 360 -17.07 25.59 -14.22
C ILE A 360 -15.92 26.44 -14.80
N GLY A 361 -15.72 26.44 -16.12
CA GLY A 361 -14.81 27.39 -16.78
C GLY A 361 -13.33 27.19 -16.44
N THR A 362 -12.93 25.99 -15.97
CA THR A 362 -11.57 25.67 -15.46
C THR A 362 -10.44 26.08 -16.41
N THR A 363 -10.68 26.06 -17.71
CA THR A 363 -9.68 26.41 -18.74
C THR A 363 -9.78 27.87 -19.24
N GLN A 364 -10.58 28.71 -18.57
CA GLN A 364 -10.85 30.11 -18.94
C GLN A 364 -11.29 30.25 -20.42
N GLY A 365 -12.16 29.34 -20.88
CA GLY A 365 -12.68 29.34 -22.26
C GLY A 365 -11.76 28.67 -23.29
N ARG A 366 -10.56 28.20 -22.91
CA ARG A 366 -9.57 27.62 -23.83
C ARG A 366 -9.73 26.10 -23.96
N SER A 367 -9.36 25.56 -25.11
CA SER A 367 -9.29 24.12 -25.36
C SER A 367 -7.85 23.67 -25.61
N GLY A 368 -7.56 22.37 -25.49
CA GLY A 368 -6.29 21.80 -25.90
C GLY A 368 -6.05 21.88 -27.41
N LEU A 369 -4.79 21.73 -27.83
CA LEU A 369 -4.36 21.82 -29.22
C LEU A 369 -5.16 20.88 -30.15
N PHE A 370 -5.37 19.62 -29.74
CA PHE A 370 -6.10 18.62 -30.53
C PHE A 370 -7.62 18.85 -30.55
N ARG A 371 -8.12 19.74 -29.68
CA ARG A 371 -9.53 20.21 -29.66
C ARG A 371 -9.69 21.60 -30.31
N GLY A 372 -8.71 22.03 -31.11
CA GLY A 372 -8.78 23.26 -31.90
C GLY A 372 -8.51 24.56 -31.12
N GLY A 373 -8.09 24.49 -29.84
CA GLY A 373 -7.81 25.68 -29.03
C GLY A 373 -6.51 26.43 -29.36
N GLY A 374 -5.77 25.97 -30.36
CA GLY A 374 -4.50 26.56 -30.81
C GLY A 374 -3.34 26.33 -29.84
N TRP A 375 -2.25 27.07 -30.05
CA TRP A 375 -0.99 26.86 -29.34
C TRP A 375 -0.90 27.52 -27.97
N TYR A 376 -1.82 28.41 -27.61
CA TYR A 376 -1.69 29.22 -26.39
C TYR A 376 -1.69 28.37 -25.11
N LEU A 377 -2.67 27.47 -24.96
CA LEU A 377 -2.78 26.64 -23.76
C LEU A 377 -1.56 25.72 -23.62
N LEU A 378 -1.17 25.02 -24.69
CA LEU A 378 0.06 24.22 -24.70
C LEU A 378 1.32 25.04 -24.37
N GLY A 379 1.39 26.28 -24.86
CA GLY A 379 2.48 27.22 -24.55
C GLY A 379 2.58 27.56 -23.07
N VAL A 380 1.46 27.95 -22.42
CA VAL A 380 1.47 28.28 -20.99
C VAL A 380 1.67 27.05 -20.10
N GLN A 381 1.13 25.89 -20.47
CA GLN A 381 1.41 24.61 -19.79
C GLN A 381 2.90 24.24 -19.88
N THR A 382 3.53 24.43 -21.04
CA THR A 382 4.96 24.17 -21.24
C THR A 382 5.81 25.15 -20.43
N LEU A 383 5.42 26.44 -20.38
CA LEU A 383 6.05 27.44 -19.52
C LEU A 383 5.96 27.05 -18.05
N ALA A 384 4.78 26.60 -17.58
CA ALA A 384 4.60 26.12 -16.22
C ALA A 384 5.56 24.97 -15.89
N VAL A 385 5.67 23.96 -16.77
CA VAL A 385 6.63 22.86 -16.62
C VAL A 385 8.06 23.38 -16.47
N LEU A 386 8.50 24.32 -17.32
CA LEU A 386 9.84 24.89 -17.25
C LEU A 386 10.10 25.66 -15.94
N CYS A 387 9.13 26.49 -15.50
CA CYS A 387 9.22 27.24 -14.25
C CYS A 387 9.30 26.30 -13.03
N LEU A 388 8.39 25.33 -12.96
CA LEU A 388 8.29 24.37 -11.85
C LEU A 388 9.53 23.47 -11.78
N LEU A 389 9.95 22.87 -12.89
CA LEU A 389 11.13 22.01 -12.96
C LEU A 389 12.40 22.77 -12.54
N SER A 390 12.59 23.99 -13.08
CA SER A 390 13.77 24.81 -12.76
C SER A 390 13.80 25.20 -11.29
N TRP A 391 12.65 25.60 -10.73
CA TRP A 391 12.53 25.95 -9.31
C TRP A 391 12.80 24.76 -8.40
N GLY A 392 12.13 23.63 -8.61
CA GLY A 392 12.28 22.42 -7.79
C GLY A 392 13.73 21.90 -7.78
N MET A 393 14.38 21.89 -8.95
CA MET A 393 15.80 21.53 -9.06
C MET A 393 16.73 22.50 -8.32
N ILE A 394 16.63 23.81 -8.61
CA ILE A 394 17.58 24.81 -8.11
C ILE A 394 17.42 25.01 -6.61
N THR A 395 16.19 25.13 -6.11
CA THR A 395 15.94 25.40 -4.69
C THR A 395 16.24 24.20 -3.81
N THR A 396 15.91 22.97 -4.24
CA THR A 396 16.33 21.74 -3.54
C THR A 396 17.84 21.63 -3.50
N PHE A 397 18.55 21.92 -4.60
CA PHE A 397 20.00 21.90 -4.61
C PHE A 397 20.61 22.89 -3.60
N ILE A 398 20.11 24.13 -3.59
CA ILE A 398 20.55 25.16 -2.63
C ILE A 398 20.24 24.75 -1.19
N LEU A 399 19.05 24.21 -0.93
CA LEU A 399 18.61 23.78 0.40
C LEU A 399 19.49 22.63 0.93
N LEU A 400 19.67 21.55 0.15
CA LEU A 400 20.52 20.44 0.54
C LEU A 400 21.99 20.84 0.64
N TRP A 401 22.48 21.76 -0.21
CA TRP A 401 23.83 22.29 -0.10
C TRP A 401 24.03 23.05 1.22
N ALA A 402 23.04 23.86 1.64
CA ALA A 402 23.06 24.58 2.91
C ALA A 402 22.99 23.63 4.11
N ILE A 403 22.09 22.63 4.07
CA ILE A 403 22.00 21.58 5.11
C ILE A 403 23.33 20.83 5.23
N ASN A 404 23.98 20.49 4.10
CA ASN A 404 25.28 19.82 4.08
C ASN A 404 26.44 20.64 4.68
N LYS A 405 26.25 21.94 4.96
CA LYS A 405 27.20 22.75 5.76
C LYS A 405 26.98 22.62 7.28
N VAL A 406 25.82 22.16 7.71
CA VAL A 406 25.43 22.01 9.13
C VAL A 406 25.49 20.55 9.57
N THR A 407 25.07 19.62 8.71
CA THR A 407 25.11 18.17 8.97
C THR A 407 25.24 17.43 7.63
N PRO A 408 26.14 16.43 7.50
CA PRO A 408 26.29 15.67 6.26
C PRO A 408 24.95 15.10 5.77
N ILE A 409 24.60 15.35 4.51
CA ILE A 409 23.34 14.85 3.93
C ILE A 409 23.36 13.33 3.68
N ARG A 410 24.56 12.74 3.50
CA ARG A 410 24.78 11.31 3.33
C ARG A 410 25.37 10.70 4.61
N MET A 411 24.98 9.48 4.92
CA MET A 411 25.54 8.64 5.99
C MET A 411 26.98 8.23 5.69
N ASP A 412 27.73 7.82 6.73
CA ASP A 412 29.07 7.25 6.51
C ASP A 412 28.98 5.87 5.82
N PRO A 413 29.96 5.48 4.97
CA PRO A 413 29.88 4.23 4.21
C PRO A 413 29.68 2.96 5.07
N HIS A 414 30.20 2.96 6.30
CA HIS A 414 30.04 1.84 7.22
C HIS A 414 28.62 1.77 7.81
N GLU A 415 27.95 2.91 8.02
CA GLU A 415 26.56 2.97 8.45
C GLU A 415 25.62 2.55 7.33
N GLU A 416 25.87 3.01 6.09
CA GLU A 416 25.13 2.59 4.91
C GLU A 416 25.22 1.06 4.70
N LEU A 417 26.38 0.44 4.95
CA LEU A 417 26.55 -1.02 4.93
C LEU A 417 25.79 -1.74 6.07
N LEU A 418 25.76 -1.18 7.28
CA LEU A 418 25.06 -1.75 8.44
C LEU A 418 23.53 -1.60 8.36
N GLY A 419 23.03 -0.49 7.82
CA GLY A 419 21.62 -0.14 7.74
C GLY A 419 21.21 0.92 8.77
N ALA A 420 20.42 1.88 8.32
CA ALA A 420 19.97 3.02 9.10
C ALA A 420 19.03 2.62 10.25
N ASP A 421 18.31 1.50 10.15
CA ASP A 421 17.49 0.98 11.25
C ASP A 421 18.36 0.65 12.48
N LEU A 422 19.57 0.11 12.27
CA LEU A 422 20.50 -0.19 13.35
C LEU A 422 21.24 1.06 13.82
N CYS A 423 21.78 1.85 12.89
CA CYS A 423 22.66 2.98 13.19
C CYS A 423 21.92 4.18 13.79
N GLU A 424 20.69 4.48 13.33
CA GLU A 424 19.93 5.66 13.77
C GLU A 424 18.80 5.31 14.74
N HIS A 425 18.21 4.11 14.63
CA HIS A 425 17.01 3.72 15.40
C HIS A 425 17.21 2.57 16.40
N ASN A 426 18.41 1.97 16.48
CA ASN A 426 18.72 0.81 17.34
C ASN A 426 17.81 -0.42 17.11
N ILE A 427 17.44 -0.69 15.86
CA ILE A 427 16.59 -1.82 15.46
C ILE A 427 17.44 -2.83 14.68
N MET A 428 17.48 -4.07 15.16
CA MET A 428 18.18 -5.18 14.49
C MET A 428 17.19 -6.23 14.01
N HIS A 429 17.01 -6.35 12.70
CA HIS A 429 16.18 -7.41 12.13
C HIS A 429 16.88 -8.77 12.17
N GLY A 430 16.08 -9.85 12.21
CA GLY A 430 16.59 -11.21 12.02
C GLY A 430 16.97 -11.47 10.55
N HIS A 431 17.86 -12.44 10.33
CA HIS A 431 18.14 -13.06 9.01
C HIS A 431 18.73 -12.17 7.89
N ILE A 432 18.88 -10.85 8.07
CA ILE A 432 19.37 -9.88 7.06
C ILE A 432 20.90 -9.72 6.96
N GLY A 433 21.69 -10.68 7.47
CA GLY A 433 23.16 -10.66 7.29
C GLY A 433 23.96 -9.55 8.01
N VAL A 434 23.33 -8.68 8.82
CA VAL A 434 24.01 -7.60 9.58
C VAL A 434 25.18 -8.11 10.44
N SER A 435 25.07 -9.30 11.02
CA SER A 435 26.19 -9.94 11.75
C SER A 435 27.42 -10.20 10.86
N ARG A 436 27.23 -10.48 9.56
CA ARG A 436 28.31 -10.63 8.58
C ARG A 436 28.97 -9.28 8.25
N ALA A 437 28.20 -8.20 8.21
CA ALA A 437 28.71 -6.83 8.04
C ALA A 437 29.50 -6.37 9.27
N LEU A 438 28.94 -6.49 10.49
CA LEU A 438 29.64 -6.24 11.75
C LEU A 438 30.96 -7.03 11.84
N SER A 439 30.96 -8.30 11.46
CA SER A 439 32.19 -9.13 11.45
C SER A 439 33.22 -8.70 10.40
N ALA A 440 32.80 -8.08 9.30
CA ALA A 440 33.70 -7.58 8.25
C ALA A 440 34.31 -6.22 8.64
N LEU A 441 33.57 -5.40 9.38
CA LEU A 441 33.95 -4.05 9.81
C LEU A 441 34.70 -4.01 11.14
N ALA A 442 34.54 -5.01 12.02
CA ALA A 442 35.26 -5.12 13.29
C ALA A 442 36.80 -4.92 13.24
N PRO A 443 37.53 -5.32 12.18
CA PRO A 443 38.97 -5.08 12.06
C PRO A 443 39.38 -3.62 11.82
N ALA A 444 38.43 -2.74 11.47
CA ALA A 444 38.68 -1.34 11.13
C ALA A 444 38.65 -0.39 12.36
N ASP A 445 38.58 -0.95 13.58
CA ASP A 445 38.55 -0.23 14.87
C ASP A 445 37.43 0.82 15.02
N ILE A 446 36.35 0.65 14.24
CA ILE A 446 35.09 1.37 14.41
C ILE A 446 34.45 0.90 15.73
N HIS A 447 33.84 1.80 16.51
CA HIS A 447 33.22 1.52 17.81
C HIS A 447 31.92 0.66 17.73
N LEU A 448 32.02 -0.56 17.19
CA LEU A 448 30.88 -1.44 16.87
C LEU A 448 30.34 -2.24 18.07
N GLU A 449 31.02 -2.22 19.23
CA GLU A 449 30.60 -2.97 20.43
C GLU A 449 29.20 -2.58 20.94
N GLN A 450 28.75 -1.36 20.66
CA GLN A 450 27.41 -0.89 21.04
C GLN A 450 26.32 -1.67 20.30
N TYR A 451 26.51 -1.94 19.01
CA TYR A 451 25.52 -2.62 18.16
C TYR A 451 25.35 -4.10 18.51
N ASN A 452 26.39 -4.75 19.03
CA ASN A 452 26.32 -6.14 19.51
C ASN A 452 25.37 -6.34 20.73
N LYS A 453 24.94 -5.24 21.37
CA LYS A 453 24.03 -5.27 22.54
C LYS A 453 22.57 -5.03 22.17
N VAL A 454 22.29 -4.65 20.92
CA VAL A 454 20.93 -4.41 20.42
C VAL A 454 20.21 -5.75 20.25
N PRO A 455 19.06 -5.99 20.92
CA PRO A 455 18.30 -7.22 20.75
C PRO A 455 17.61 -7.24 19.38
N LYS A 456 17.36 -8.44 18.86
CA LYS A 456 16.65 -8.61 17.59
C LYS A 456 15.16 -8.30 17.73
N VAL A 457 14.54 -7.80 16.67
CA VAL A 457 13.07 -7.67 16.57
C VAL A 457 12.40 -9.02 16.87
N GLY A 458 11.33 -8.99 17.67
CA GLY A 458 10.60 -10.19 18.11
C GLY A 458 11.27 -11.02 19.22
N TYR A 459 12.52 -10.72 19.60
CA TYR A 459 13.23 -11.47 20.63
C TYR A 459 12.95 -10.92 22.04
N ASN A 460 12.55 -11.78 22.98
CA ASN A 460 12.40 -11.43 24.39
C ASN A 460 13.51 -12.08 25.24
N PRO A 461 14.55 -11.34 25.64
CA PRO A 461 15.68 -11.90 26.39
C PRO A 461 15.30 -12.52 27.73
N GLY A 462 14.26 -12.00 28.38
CA GLY A 462 13.76 -12.53 29.65
C GLY A 462 13.05 -13.86 29.50
N HIS A 463 12.28 -14.03 28.42
CA HIS A 463 11.64 -15.31 28.10
C HIS A 463 12.68 -16.36 27.73
N GLU A 464 13.65 -16.00 26.88
CA GLU A 464 14.70 -16.90 26.42
C GLU A 464 15.69 -17.28 27.53
N GLY A 465 16.02 -16.35 28.43
CA GLY A 465 16.74 -16.69 29.66
C GLY A 465 16.00 -17.73 30.50
N LEU A 466 14.68 -17.57 30.67
CA LEU A 466 13.84 -18.51 31.40
C LEU A 466 13.70 -19.86 30.69
N LEU A 467 13.56 -19.88 29.36
CA LEU A 467 13.54 -21.11 28.56
C LEU A 467 14.86 -21.86 28.66
N ASN A 468 16.00 -21.16 28.63
CA ASN A 468 17.32 -21.75 28.83
C ASN A 468 17.50 -22.31 30.26
N GLU A 469 17.00 -21.62 31.29
CA GLU A 469 16.94 -22.16 32.66
C GLU A 469 16.07 -23.44 32.72
N LEU A 470 14.85 -23.39 32.18
CA LEU A 470 13.91 -24.52 32.15
C LEU A 470 14.47 -25.70 31.34
N TYR A 471 15.13 -25.45 30.21
CA TYR A 471 15.77 -26.48 29.39
C TYR A 471 16.97 -27.11 30.12
N THR A 472 17.81 -26.29 30.77
CA THR A 472 18.93 -26.76 31.60
C THR A 472 18.43 -27.63 32.76
N VAL A 473 17.33 -27.24 33.39
CA VAL A 473 16.66 -28.02 34.44
C VAL A 473 16.07 -29.30 33.88
N SER A 474 15.36 -29.24 32.75
CA SER A 474 14.74 -30.40 32.10
C SER A 474 15.81 -31.45 31.74
N LYS A 475 16.91 -31.01 31.11
CA LYS A 475 18.06 -31.86 30.79
C LYS A 475 18.70 -32.46 32.04
N LYS A 476 18.83 -31.71 33.13
CA LYS A 476 19.25 -32.26 34.44
C LYS A 476 18.26 -33.32 34.95
N LEU A 477 16.96 -33.02 35.00
CA LEU A 477 15.92 -33.96 35.46
C LEU A 477 15.88 -35.24 34.62
N GLN A 478 16.13 -35.15 33.32
CA GLN A 478 16.21 -36.29 32.41
C GLN A 478 17.44 -37.16 32.72
N VAL A 479 18.63 -36.55 32.89
CA VAL A 479 19.83 -37.26 33.38
C VAL A 479 19.59 -37.92 34.74
N TRP A 480 18.94 -37.23 35.69
CA TRP A 480 18.58 -37.82 36.99
C TRP A 480 17.59 -38.99 36.83
N ALA A 481 16.63 -38.91 35.91
CA ALA A 481 15.67 -39.98 35.64
C ALA A 481 16.32 -41.20 34.99
N ASP A 482 17.30 -41.01 34.10
CA ASP A 482 18.02 -42.12 33.46
C ASP A 482 19.02 -42.78 34.41
N VAL A 483 19.70 -42.01 35.28
CA VAL A 483 20.46 -42.57 36.41
C VAL A 483 19.53 -43.34 37.36
N ALA A 484 18.32 -42.84 37.63
CA ALA A 484 17.35 -43.54 38.48
C ALA A 484 16.84 -44.87 37.89
N LYS A 485 16.89 -45.05 36.56
CA LYS A 485 16.61 -46.34 35.90
C LYS A 485 17.78 -47.32 35.98
N GLN A 486 19.01 -46.83 36.14
CA GLN A 486 20.23 -47.65 36.20
C GLN A 486 20.58 -48.10 37.63
N VAL A 487 19.93 -47.57 38.66
CA VAL A 487 20.23 -47.86 40.08
C VAL A 487 19.09 -48.65 40.74
N SER A 488 19.47 -49.74 41.41
CA SER A 488 18.58 -50.70 42.09
C SER A 488 17.64 -50.03 43.14
N PRO A 489 16.43 -50.59 43.43
CA PRO A 489 15.31 -49.83 44.04
C PRO A 489 15.45 -49.30 45.49
N SER A 490 16.63 -49.37 46.12
CA SER A 490 16.82 -49.07 47.54
C SER A 490 17.45 -47.69 47.82
N LYS A 491 16.65 -46.61 47.67
CA LYS A 491 16.54 -45.48 48.64
C LYS A 491 15.61 -44.36 48.16
N LEU A 492 14.71 -43.89 49.04
CA LEU A 492 13.73 -42.82 48.80
C LEU A 492 14.35 -41.44 48.46
N THR A 493 15.64 -41.23 48.73
CA THR A 493 16.31 -39.92 48.69
C THR A 493 16.37 -39.28 47.30
N MET A 494 16.36 -40.08 46.23
CA MET A 494 16.46 -39.56 44.86
C MET A 494 15.16 -38.88 44.39
N LYS A 495 14.00 -39.51 44.66
CA LYS A 495 12.66 -38.92 44.39
C LYS A 495 12.43 -37.63 45.18
N GLN A 496 12.95 -37.56 46.42
CA GLN A 496 12.85 -36.37 47.26
C GLN A 496 13.64 -35.18 46.70
N ARG A 497 14.86 -35.40 46.16
CA ARG A 497 15.64 -34.34 45.49
C ARG A 497 14.96 -33.83 44.23
N MET A 498 14.46 -34.71 43.36
CA MET A 498 13.70 -34.30 42.16
C MET A 498 12.47 -33.45 42.49
N LYS A 499 11.78 -33.77 43.60
CA LYS A 499 10.64 -32.97 44.10
C LYS A 499 11.09 -31.59 44.61
N ALA A 500 12.18 -31.53 45.38
CA ALA A 500 12.71 -30.29 45.93
C ALA A 500 13.19 -29.31 44.83
N ASP A 501 13.90 -29.79 43.81
CA ASP A 501 14.32 -28.96 42.68
C ASP A 501 13.11 -28.41 41.89
N ARG A 502 12.10 -29.26 41.64
CA ARG A 502 10.84 -28.86 40.97
C ARG A 502 10.07 -27.81 41.77
N GLU A 503 9.95 -27.98 43.09
CA GLU A 503 9.27 -27.03 43.96
C GLU A 503 10.02 -25.70 44.13
N GLY A 504 11.37 -25.74 44.19
CA GLY A 504 12.21 -24.54 44.23
C GLY A 504 12.02 -23.65 43.00
N ILE A 505 11.90 -24.26 41.82
CA ILE A 505 11.68 -23.55 40.55
C ILE A 505 10.25 -23.00 40.46
N LEU A 506 9.24 -23.78 40.83
CA LEU A 506 7.85 -23.29 40.92
C LEU A 506 7.73 -22.11 41.90
N LYS A 507 8.53 -22.09 42.98
CA LYS A 507 8.59 -20.99 43.93
C LYS A 507 9.27 -19.73 43.34
N ARG A 508 10.34 -19.89 42.54
CA ARG A 508 10.99 -18.78 41.80
C ARG A 508 10.09 -18.18 40.72
N LEU A 509 9.42 -19.02 39.93
CA LEU A 509 8.44 -18.58 38.92
C LEU A 509 7.31 -17.75 39.57
N LYS A 510 6.74 -18.24 40.69
CA LYS A 510 5.69 -17.54 41.43
C LYS A 510 6.15 -16.24 42.11
N THR A 511 7.43 -16.06 42.41
CA THR A 511 7.95 -14.82 43.00
C THR A 511 8.44 -13.81 41.95
N GLY A 512 8.91 -14.26 40.78
CA GLY A 512 9.27 -13.38 39.66
C GLY A 512 8.09 -12.57 39.12
N VAL A 513 6.92 -13.22 38.97
CA VAL A 513 5.68 -12.58 38.49
C VAL A 513 5.20 -11.44 39.41
N ARG A 514 5.54 -11.45 40.70
CA ARG A 514 5.06 -10.45 41.67
C ARG A 514 5.84 -9.12 41.70
N LYS A 515 6.91 -8.94 40.91
CA LYS A 515 7.83 -7.80 41.06
C LYS A 515 7.79 -6.71 39.97
N ARG A 516 6.85 -6.76 39.01
CA ARG A 516 6.66 -5.68 38.01
C ARG A 516 5.18 -5.38 37.72
N VAL A 517 4.49 -4.76 38.68
CA VAL A 517 3.37 -3.85 38.38
C VAL A 517 3.46 -2.65 39.33
N LYS A 518 3.89 -1.51 38.80
CA LYS A 518 3.60 -0.18 39.35
C LYS A 518 3.29 0.71 38.15
N ILE A 519 2.03 0.64 37.70
CA ILE A 519 1.45 1.62 36.78
C ILE A 519 0.69 2.61 37.65
N SER A 520 0.94 3.90 37.46
CA SER A 520 0.28 4.97 38.21
C SER A 520 -1.17 5.12 37.77
N SER A 521 -2.10 4.91 38.69
CA SER A 521 -3.53 5.14 38.52
C SER A 521 -3.90 6.60 38.80
N GLY A 522 -4.56 7.27 37.84
CA GLY A 522 -5.36 8.48 38.06
C GLY A 522 -6.85 8.16 37.92
N PHE A 523 -7.66 8.65 38.87
CA PHE A 523 -9.13 8.45 38.95
C PHE A 523 -9.84 9.28 37.84
N ALA A 524 -10.99 8.89 37.25
CA ALA A 524 -12.34 8.65 37.82
C ALA A 524 -12.94 9.92 38.50
N ASP A 525 -14.23 10.28 38.45
CA ASP A 525 -15.47 9.58 38.01
C ASP A 525 -16.61 10.63 37.79
N ASN A 526 -17.84 10.15 37.48
CA ASN A 526 -19.18 10.80 37.49
C ASN A 526 -19.68 11.51 36.21
N LYS A 527 -20.98 11.54 35.83
CA LYS A 527 -22.20 10.68 35.94
C LYS A 527 -23.47 11.58 35.92
N LYS A 528 -24.42 11.26 35.01
CA LYS A 528 -25.90 11.53 35.05
C LYS A 528 -26.34 13.02 34.94
N MET A 529 -27.41 13.43 34.25
CA MET A 529 -28.73 12.82 33.97
C MET A 529 -29.51 13.64 32.89
N VAL A 530 -30.71 13.19 32.49
CA VAL A 530 -31.60 13.73 31.41
C VAL A 530 -33.03 13.90 31.99
N PRO A 531 -33.81 14.99 31.71
CA PRO A 531 -34.95 14.89 30.76
C PRO A 531 -35.34 16.16 29.94
N ILE A 532 -35.69 16.07 28.64
CA ILE A 532 -37.03 15.96 27.97
C ILE A 532 -38.04 17.10 28.25
N ILE A 533 -38.62 17.74 27.19
CA ILE A 533 -40.09 17.92 26.89
C ILE A 533 -40.43 19.14 25.95
N ASN A 534 -41.08 18.87 24.79
CA ASN A 534 -42.08 19.64 24.00
C ASN A 534 -41.85 21.07 23.41
N VAL A 535 -42.55 21.55 22.35
CA VAL A 535 -43.24 20.96 21.15
C VAL A 535 -43.67 22.10 20.16
N GLN A 536 -43.29 22.00 18.87
CA GLN A 536 -44.01 22.43 17.62
C GLN A 536 -44.63 23.87 17.45
N PRO A 537 -45.38 24.19 16.35
CA PRO A 537 -44.97 24.25 14.92
C PRO A 537 -45.45 25.53 14.18
N MET A 538 -45.15 25.66 12.86
CA MET A 538 -46.03 26.05 11.70
C MET A 538 -45.15 26.52 10.51
N THR A 539 -45.18 25.99 9.27
CA THR A 539 -46.16 26.16 8.15
C THR A 539 -46.50 27.63 7.86
N VAL A 540 -46.64 28.18 6.63
CA VAL A 540 -46.91 27.71 5.24
C VAL A 540 -46.67 28.94 4.31
N ASN A 541 -46.49 28.95 2.97
CA ASN A 541 -46.02 28.02 1.91
C ASN A 541 -46.11 28.80 0.54
N LEU A 542 -45.79 28.15 -0.60
CA LEU A 542 -46.25 28.43 -1.99
C LEU A 542 -45.54 29.48 -2.91
N ASP A 543 -45.34 29.02 -4.17
CA ASP A 543 -45.64 29.69 -5.45
C ASP A 543 -44.75 30.82 -6.03
N GLU A 544 -44.51 30.89 -7.36
CA GLU A 544 -44.65 29.92 -8.46
C GLU A 544 -44.02 30.48 -9.77
N THR A 545 -43.59 29.61 -10.70
CA THR A 545 -43.42 29.89 -12.16
C THR A 545 -42.34 30.94 -12.58
N LYS A 546 -41.60 30.88 -13.72
CA LYS A 546 -41.91 30.48 -15.11
C LYS A 546 -40.64 30.09 -15.90
N LYS A 547 -40.70 28.93 -16.57
CA LYS A 547 -40.00 28.63 -17.86
C LYS A 547 -40.50 29.63 -18.96
N PRO A 548 -39.84 29.87 -20.13
CA PRO A 548 -39.55 28.75 -21.07
C PRO A 548 -38.57 28.91 -22.30
N TYR A 549 -38.45 27.77 -23.00
CA TYR A 549 -38.27 27.53 -24.45
C TYR A 549 -36.89 27.40 -25.13
N THR A 550 -36.94 26.56 -26.19
CA THR A 550 -35.91 25.73 -26.84
C THR A 550 -36.15 25.70 -28.36
N TRP A 551 -35.11 25.56 -29.20
CA TRP A 551 -35.15 24.99 -30.58
C TRP A 551 -33.73 24.44 -30.89
N ILE A 552 -33.46 23.15 -31.27
CA ILE A 552 -33.79 22.37 -32.50
C ILE A 552 -32.82 22.71 -33.68
N ASP A 553 -32.19 21.80 -34.45
CA ASP A 553 -32.35 20.31 -34.64
C ASP A 553 -31.06 19.55 -35.11
N ASN A 554 -31.20 18.23 -35.37
CA ASN A 554 -30.19 17.25 -35.83
C ASN A 554 -30.14 17.06 -37.37
N GLU A 555 -29.10 16.35 -37.88
CA GLU A 555 -29.22 15.18 -38.80
C GLU A 555 -27.84 14.64 -39.30
N THR A 556 -27.38 13.47 -38.82
CA THR A 556 -26.45 12.53 -39.53
C THR A 556 -26.29 11.20 -38.75
N SER A 557 -27.14 10.19 -39.01
CA SER A 557 -27.08 8.90 -38.27
C SER A 557 -27.64 7.71 -39.08
N SER A 558 -26.79 6.77 -39.53
CA SER A 558 -27.27 5.49 -40.11
C SER A 558 -26.33 4.27 -40.04
N PHE A 559 -25.04 4.42 -39.71
CA PHE A 559 -24.12 3.29 -39.47
C PHE A 559 -23.68 3.13 -38.00
N PHE A 560 -23.92 4.14 -37.16
CA PHE A 560 -23.57 4.13 -35.73
C PHE A 560 -24.70 3.68 -34.80
N SER A 561 -25.85 3.23 -35.33
CA SER A 561 -27.07 2.98 -34.56
C SER A 561 -27.03 1.82 -33.56
N PHE A 562 -25.96 1.02 -33.54
CA PHE A 562 -25.67 0.06 -32.47
C PHE A 562 -24.89 0.68 -31.28
N ILE A 563 -24.21 1.81 -31.52
CA ILE A 563 -23.48 2.60 -30.51
C ILE A 563 -24.36 3.77 -30.01
N GLU A 564 -25.34 4.23 -30.80
CA GLU A 564 -26.26 5.29 -30.39
C GLU A 564 -27.00 4.97 -29.08
N ARG A 565 -26.75 5.83 -28.08
CA ARG A 565 -27.54 5.82 -26.84
C ARG A 565 -28.95 6.27 -27.16
N ASN A 566 -29.93 5.48 -26.72
CA ASN A 566 -31.31 5.86 -26.80
C ASN A 566 -31.59 7.07 -25.88
N LYS A 567 -31.96 8.22 -26.45
CA LYS A 567 -32.28 9.46 -25.73
C LYS A 567 -33.70 9.51 -25.15
N THR A 568 -34.48 8.43 -25.21
CA THR A 568 -35.84 8.43 -24.64
C THR A 568 -35.81 8.37 -23.11
N TYR A 569 -36.19 9.48 -22.47
CA TYR A 569 -36.16 9.69 -21.02
C TYR A 569 -37.26 8.94 -20.26
N ALA A 570 -37.10 7.63 -20.10
CA ALA A 570 -37.42 6.98 -18.84
C ALA A 570 -36.09 6.85 -18.09
N THR A 571 -35.85 7.66 -17.06
CA THR A 571 -34.67 7.54 -16.20
C THR A 571 -34.78 6.21 -15.44
N PRO A 572 -33.87 5.25 -15.65
CA PRO A 572 -33.81 4.06 -14.82
C PRO A 572 -33.51 4.46 -13.37
N GLY A 573 -33.98 3.69 -12.39
CA GLY A 573 -33.73 3.94 -10.97
C GLY A 573 -32.24 3.98 -10.61
N LEU A 574 -31.37 3.33 -11.40
CA LEU A 574 -29.91 3.41 -11.31
C LEU A 574 -29.34 4.83 -11.60
N TYR A 575 -30.12 5.73 -12.20
CA TYR A 575 -29.73 7.12 -12.44
C TYR A 575 -30.61 8.13 -11.69
N ASP A 576 -31.47 7.67 -10.77
CA ASP A 576 -32.20 8.55 -9.84
C ASP A 576 -31.32 8.93 -8.64
N LEU A 577 -30.29 9.73 -8.95
CA LEU A 577 -29.29 10.24 -8.03
C LEU A 577 -29.30 11.77 -8.04
N ASN A 578 -29.49 12.36 -6.85
CA ASN A 578 -29.23 13.77 -6.60
C ASN A 578 -27.79 13.99 -6.07
N LEU A 579 -27.46 15.24 -5.73
CA LEU A 579 -26.17 15.65 -5.18
C LEU A 579 -25.76 14.86 -3.91
N GLU A 580 -26.64 14.77 -2.92
CA GLU A 580 -26.39 14.04 -1.66
C GLU A 580 -26.13 12.55 -1.95
N ASP A 581 -26.96 11.95 -2.81
CA ASP A 581 -26.89 10.55 -3.18
C ASP A 581 -25.61 10.23 -3.95
N ALA A 582 -25.24 11.08 -4.92
CA ALA A 582 -24.00 10.95 -5.68
C ALA A 582 -22.77 11.05 -4.76
N THR A 583 -22.76 12.01 -3.84
CA THR A 583 -21.66 12.19 -2.86
C THR A 583 -21.49 10.95 -1.98
N TRP A 584 -22.61 10.36 -1.52
CA TRP A 584 -22.60 9.10 -0.77
C TRP A 584 -22.12 7.91 -1.60
N VAL A 585 -22.59 7.77 -2.84
CA VAL A 585 -22.23 6.68 -3.76
C VAL A 585 -20.76 6.76 -4.18
N LEU A 586 -20.22 7.95 -4.44
CA LEU A 586 -18.78 8.15 -4.73
C LEU A 586 -17.92 7.80 -3.51
N THR A 587 -18.23 8.36 -2.34
CA THR A 587 -17.51 8.06 -1.09
C THR A 587 -17.54 6.56 -0.78
N SER A 588 -18.70 5.93 -0.97
CA SER A 588 -18.85 4.48 -0.80
C SER A 588 -18.01 3.71 -1.81
N SER A 589 -17.97 4.12 -3.08
CA SER A 589 -17.13 3.51 -4.12
C SER A 589 -15.65 3.55 -3.75
N PHE A 590 -15.17 4.68 -3.21
CA PHE A 590 -13.77 4.81 -2.78
C PHE A 590 -13.47 3.86 -1.61
N ILE A 591 -14.36 3.77 -0.61
CA ILE A 591 -14.18 2.86 0.52
C ILE A 591 -14.23 1.39 0.06
N ILE A 592 -15.15 1.02 -0.84
CA ILE A 592 -15.21 -0.33 -1.41
C ILE A 592 -13.94 -0.67 -2.19
N PHE A 593 -13.31 0.29 -2.88
CA PHE A 593 -12.04 0.05 -3.55
C PHE A 593 -10.94 -0.44 -2.59
N THR A 594 -10.95 -0.02 -1.33
CA THR A 594 -10.02 -0.56 -0.31
C THR A 594 -10.18 -2.05 -0.03
N MET A 595 -11.32 -2.67 -0.41
CA MET A 595 -11.49 -4.11 -0.32
C MET A 595 -10.49 -4.87 -1.17
N GLN A 596 -9.97 -4.31 -2.27
CA GLN A 596 -8.89 -4.92 -3.07
C GLN A 596 -7.60 -5.07 -2.24
N THR A 597 -7.27 -4.06 -1.41
CA THR A 597 -6.22 -4.16 -0.38
C THR A 597 -6.54 -5.25 0.64
N GLY A 598 -7.81 -5.37 1.04
CA GLY A 598 -8.30 -6.37 1.97
C GLY A 598 -8.16 -7.80 1.47
N PHE A 599 -8.55 -8.07 0.21
CA PHE A 599 -8.34 -9.35 -0.46
C PHE A 599 -6.85 -9.67 -0.58
N GLY A 600 -6.04 -8.76 -1.13
CA GLY A 600 -4.59 -8.96 -1.24
C GLY A 600 -3.92 -9.34 0.10
N MET A 601 -4.26 -8.65 1.19
CA MET A 601 -3.76 -9.01 2.54
C MET A 601 -4.28 -10.35 3.04
N LEU A 602 -5.59 -10.62 2.88
CA LEU A 602 -6.20 -11.87 3.33
C LEU A 602 -5.55 -13.07 2.61
N GLU A 603 -5.50 -13.01 1.28
CA GLU A 603 -5.02 -14.08 0.44
C GLU A 603 -3.49 -14.27 0.59
N SER A 604 -2.71 -13.19 0.62
CA SER A 604 -1.26 -13.26 0.91
C SER A 604 -0.96 -13.78 2.32
N GLY A 605 -1.86 -13.58 3.29
CA GLY A 605 -1.77 -14.18 4.62
C GLY A 605 -2.03 -15.69 4.62
N CYS A 606 -2.91 -16.18 3.75
CA CYS A 606 -3.35 -17.57 3.68
C CYS A 606 -2.46 -18.49 2.83
N VAL A 607 -1.78 -17.95 1.82
CA VAL A 607 -0.85 -18.72 0.95
C VAL A 607 0.52 -18.90 1.60
N SER A 608 1.33 -19.83 1.08
CA SER A 608 2.73 -19.97 1.49
C SER A 608 3.59 -18.82 0.95
N VAL A 609 4.66 -18.47 1.69
CA VAL A 609 5.51 -17.30 1.42
C VAL A 609 5.99 -17.19 -0.04
N LYS A 610 6.25 -18.33 -0.72
CA LYS A 610 6.68 -18.42 -2.14
C LYS A 610 5.61 -18.08 -3.19
N ASN A 611 4.41 -17.73 -2.77
CA ASN A 611 3.28 -17.35 -3.64
C ASN A 611 2.60 -16.03 -3.18
N THR A 612 3.20 -15.33 -2.20
CA THR A 612 2.60 -14.14 -1.58
C THR A 612 2.59 -12.93 -2.51
N VAL A 613 3.50 -12.88 -3.47
CA VAL A 613 3.55 -11.77 -4.42
C VAL A 613 2.69 -12.06 -5.64
N ASN A 614 2.67 -13.30 -6.13
CA ASN A 614 1.81 -13.74 -7.22
C ASN A 614 0.33 -13.45 -6.95
N ILE A 615 -0.12 -13.59 -5.70
CA ILE A 615 -1.52 -13.30 -5.34
C ILE A 615 -1.80 -11.79 -5.28
N MET A 616 -0.86 -10.96 -4.79
CA MET A 616 -0.97 -9.49 -4.88
C MET A 616 -1.00 -9.01 -6.33
N MET A 617 -0.18 -9.62 -7.20
CA MET A 617 -0.17 -9.34 -8.64
C MET A 617 -1.52 -9.68 -9.29
N LYS A 618 -2.16 -10.80 -8.89
CA LYS A 618 -3.51 -11.16 -9.38
C LYS A 618 -4.55 -10.11 -9.00
N ASN A 619 -4.54 -9.63 -7.75
CA ASN A 619 -5.41 -8.54 -7.29
C ASN A 619 -5.22 -7.24 -8.11
N ILE A 620 -3.97 -6.85 -8.43
CA ILE A 620 -3.70 -5.68 -9.30
C ILE A 620 -4.28 -5.92 -10.71
N ILE A 621 -4.09 -7.11 -11.27
CA ILE A 621 -4.58 -7.47 -12.61
C ILE A 621 -6.11 -7.50 -12.67
N ASP A 622 -6.80 -7.90 -11.60
CA ASP A 622 -8.27 -7.89 -11.55
C ASP A 622 -8.85 -6.48 -11.55
N VAL A 623 -8.14 -5.51 -10.96
CA VAL A 623 -8.49 -4.10 -11.10
C VAL A 623 -8.17 -3.58 -12.51
N VAL A 624 -6.98 -3.85 -13.05
CA VAL A 624 -6.55 -3.33 -14.37
C VAL A 624 -7.36 -3.94 -15.53
N LEU A 625 -7.36 -5.26 -15.68
CA LEU A 625 -7.98 -5.96 -16.80
C LEU A 625 -9.48 -6.14 -16.61
N GLY A 626 -9.91 -6.58 -15.42
CA GLY A 626 -11.33 -6.71 -15.09
C GLY A 626 -12.04 -5.35 -15.11
N GLY A 627 -11.39 -4.29 -14.59
CA GLY A 627 -11.92 -2.94 -14.66
C GLY A 627 -11.96 -2.35 -16.07
N PHE A 628 -10.91 -2.56 -16.87
CA PHE A 628 -10.89 -2.18 -18.28
C PHE A 628 -12.00 -2.87 -19.08
N THR A 629 -12.22 -4.18 -18.90
CA THR A 629 -13.29 -4.89 -19.63
C THR A 629 -14.67 -4.57 -19.12
N TYR A 630 -14.81 -4.17 -17.85
CA TYR A 630 -16.07 -3.64 -17.33
C TYR A 630 -16.44 -2.30 -17.98
N TRP A 631 -15.48 -1.40 -18.16
CA TRP A 631 -15.68 -0.18 -18.96
C TRP A 631 -15.97 -0.45 -20.44
N LEU A 632 -15.18 -1.35 -21.06
CA LEU A 632 -15.26 -1.67 -22.48
C LEU A 632 -16.61 -2.27 -22.87
N PHE A 633 -17.08 -3.29 -22.14
CA PHE A 633 -18.34 -3.97 -22.43
C PHE A 633 -19.18 -4.37 -21.21
N GLY A 634 -18.57 -4.63 -20.04
CA GLY A 634 -19.27 -5.24 -18.90
C GLY A 634 -20.42 -4.39 -18.34
N TYR A 635 -20.25 -3.07 -18.25
CA TYR A 635 -21.32 -2.17 -17.82
C TYR A 635 -22.48 -2.17 -18.83
N GLY A 636 -22.19 -2.11 -20.14
CA GLY A 636 -23.21 -2.16 -21.18
C GLY A 636 -23.99 -3.48 -21.22
N LEU A 637 -23.32 -4.60 -20.94
CA LEU A 637 -23.98 -5.91 -20.78
C LEU A 637 -24.78 -6.06 -19.47
N SER A 638 -24.50 -5.23 -18.46
CA SER A 638 -25.21 -5.20 -17.17
C SER A 638 -26.40 -4.22 -17.16
N PHE A 639 -26.25 -3.05 -17.78
CA PHE A 639 -27.15 -1.89 -17.60
C PHE A 639 -27.44 -1.09 -18.88
N GLY A 640 -27.02 -1.57 -20.05
CA GLY A 640 -27.24 -0.92 -21.34
C GLY A 640 -28.72 -0.72 -21.73
N ARG A 641 -29.02 0.41 -22.35
CA ARG A 641 -30.40 0.89 -22.60
C ARG A 641 -30.82 0.97 -24.07
N SER A 642 -30.13 0.25 -24.96
CA SER A 642 -30.54 0.21 -26.37
C SER A 642 -31.83 -0.59 -26.57
N GLN A 643 -32.45 -0.42 -27.74
CA GLN A 643 -33.62 -1.22 -28.18
C GLN A 643 -33.36 -2.74 -28.25
N TYR A 644 -32.11 -3.19 -28.24
CA TYR A 644 -31.73 -4.61 -28.28
C TYR A 644 -31.68 -5.27 -26.89
N THR A 645 -31.80 -4.47 -25.82
CA THR A 645 -31.91 -4.95 -24.45
C THR A 645 -33.16 -5.81 -24.28
N ASN A 646 -32.98 -7.02 -23.73
CA ASN A 646 -34.03 -8.01 -23.51
C ASN A 646 -33.89 -8.59 -22.09
N PRO A 647 -34.84 -9.40 -21.58
CA PRO A 647 -34.82 -9.84 -20.19
C PRO A 647 -33.61 -10.69 -19.74
N PHE A 648 -32.79 -11.18 -20.67
CA PHE A 648 -31.60 -11.98 -20.39
C PHE A 648 -30.29 -11.20 -20.53
N VAL A 649 -30.25 -10.12 -21.30
CA VAL A 649 -29.01 -9.35 -21.53
C VAL A 649 -29.32 -7.89 -21.91
N ALA A 650 -28.59 -6.97 -21.28
CA ALA A 650 -28.57 -5.57 -21.67
C ALA A 650 -27.61 -5.33 -22.84
N VAL A 651 -27.92 -4.35 -23.67
CA VAL A 651 -27.13 -3.96 -24.84
C VAL A 651 -27.14 -2.44 -24.94
N GLY A 652 -26.01 -1.82 -25.28
CA GLY A 652 -25.84 -0.37 -25.36
C GLY A 652 -25.06 0.19 -24.17
N ASP A 653 -24.82 1.51 -24.16
CA ASP A 653 -23.97 2.18 -23.15
C ASP A 653 -22.57 1.51 -22.96
N PHE A 654 -22.05 0.89 -24.03
CA PHE A 654 -20.66 0.42 -24.11
C PHE A 654 -19.69 1.61 -24.11
N LEU A 655 -18.43 1.39 -23.67
CA LEU A 655 -17.39 2.43 -23.62
C LEU A 655 -17.88 3.70 -22.90
N ILE A 656 -18.23 3.58 -21.61
CA ILE A 656 -18.88 4.67 -20.85
C ILE A 656 -18.09 5.97 -20.91
N ASP A 657 -18.68 6.95 -21.62
CA ASP A 657 -18.16 8.29 -21.84
C ASP A 657 -19.33 9.27 -22.16
N PRO A 658 -20.21 9.61 -21.18
CA PRO A 658 -21.23 10.63 -21.37
C PRO A 658 -20.64 11.98 -21.77
N ALA A 659 -21.31 12.64 -22.72
CA ALA A 659 -20.91 13.95 -23.21
C ALA A 659 -21.12 15.03 -22.11
N PRO A 660 -20.36 16.14 -22.13
CA PRO A 660 -20.49 17.20 -21.12
C PRO A 660 -21.87 17.85 -21.02
N ASP A 661 -22.69 17.75 -22.07
CA ASP A 661 -24.07 18.23 -22.17
C ASP A 661 -25.12 17.14 -21.88
N ASP A 662 -24.71 15.89 -21.60
CA ASP A 662 -25.61 14.81 -21.17
C ASP A 662 -26.14 15.15 -19.75
N PRO A 663 -27.47 15.34 -19.57
CA PRO A 663 -28.04 15.71 -18.27
C PRO A 663 -27.88 14.61 -17.21
N LEU A 664 -27.49 13.39 -17.62
CA LEU A 664 -27.19 12.27 -16.74
C LEU A 664 -25.67 12.01 -16.57
N MET A 665 -24.79 12.91 -17.04
CA MET A 665 -23.32 12.70 -17.01
C MET A 665 -22.82 12.30 -15.62
N GLY A 666 -23.20 13.04 -14.57
CA GLY A 666 -22.80 12.76 -13.20
C GLY A 666 -23.33 11.42 -12.70
N GLN A 667 -24.63 11.17 -12.91
CA GLN A 667 -25.32 9.96 -12.49
C GLN A 667 -24.73 8.70 -13.14
N ILE A 668 -24.45 8.76 -14.45
CA ILE A 668 -23.83 7.67 -15.21
C ILE A 668 -22.41 7.38 -14.69
N PHE A 669 -21.59 8.41 -14.42
CA PHE A 669 -20.25 8.19 -13.87
C PHE A 669 -20.27 7.66 -12.43
N CYS A 670 -21.16 8.17 -11.56
CA CYS A 670 -21.36 7.62 -10.21
C CYS A 670 -21.77 6.14 -10.25
N ALA A 671 -22.77 5.82 -11.09
CA ALA A 671 -23.28 4.47 -11.25
C ALA A 671 -22.22 3.50 -11.77
N PHE A 672 -21.48 3.92 -12.80
CA PHE A 672 -20.38 3.16 -13.37
C PHE A 672 -19.29 2.86 -12.33
N LEU A 673 -18.82 3.87 -11.58
CA LEU A 673 -17.76 3.70 -10.59
C LEU A 673 -18.18 2.77 -9.44
N PHE A 674 -19.43 2.90 -8.98
CA PHE A 674 -19.97 2.03 -7.94
C PHE A 674 -20.00 0.58 -8.44
N GLN A 675 -20.63 0.32 -9.60
CA GLN A 675 -20.78 -1.03 -10.15
C GLN A 675 -19.44 -1.67 -10.59
N LEU A 676 -18.47 -0.87 -11.05
CA LEU A 676 -17.09 -1.30 -11.32
C LEU A 676 -16.43 -1.93 -10.10
N SER A 677 -16.68 -1.39 -8.91
CA SER A 677 -16.11 -1.89 -7.65
C SER A 677 -16.66 -3.28 -7.30
N PHE A 678 -17.92 -3.57 -7.64
CA PHE A 678 -18.57 -4.87 -7.43
C PHE A 678 -18.09 -5.89 -8.49
N SER A 679 -17.92 -5.46 -9.75
CA SER A 679 -17.39 -6.29 -10.84
C SER A 679 -15.95 -6.75 -10.62
N THR A 680 -15.08 -5.85 -10.17
CA THR A 680 -13.68 -6.19 -9.86
C THR A 680 -13.63 -7.11 -8.65
N THR A 681 -14.38 -6.82 -7.57
CA THR A 681 -14.52 -7.68 -6.39
C THR A 681 -14.96 -9.12 -6.74
N ALA A 682 -15.96 -9.28 -7.63
CA ALA A 682 -16.45 -10.59 -8.04
C ALA A 682 -15.38 -11.43 -8.77
N THR A 683 -14.43 -10.78 -9.46
CA THR A 683 -13.28 -11.44 -10.08
C THR A 683 -12.21 -11.78 -9.04
N THR A 684 -11.86 -10.83 -8.16
CA THR A 684 -10.86 -11.03 -7.10
C THR A 684 -11.19 -12.23 -6.20
N ILE A 685 -12.47 -12.48 -5.88
CA ILE A 685 -12.92 -13.66 -5.10
C ILE A 685 -12.43 -14.99 -5.70
N VAL A 686 -12.26 -15.08 -7.02
CA VAL A 686 -11.78 -16.29 -7.70
C VAL A 686 -10.26 -16.45 -7.52
N SER A 687 -9.51 -15.36 -7.34
CA SER A 687 -8.04 -15.35 -7.23
C SER A 687 -7.54 -16.20 -6.06
N GLY A 688 -8.11 -16.02 -4.86
CA GLY A 688 -7.74 -16.77 -3.66
C GLY A 688 -7.94 -18.28 -3.80
N ALA A 689 -9.07 -18.69 -4.39
CA ALA A 689 -9.33 -20.10 -4.71
C ALA A 689 -8.41 -20.64 -5.81
N MET A 690 -7.82 -19.78 -6.66
CA MET A 690 -6.84 -20.12 -7.72
C MET A 690 -5.37 -19.99 -7.28
N ALA A 691 -5.08 -19.60 -6.04
CA ALA A 691 -3.72 -19.34 -5.58
C ALA A 691 -2.77 -20.56 -5.65
N GLU A 692 -1.46 -20.28 -5.65
CA GLU A 692 -0.32 -21.21 -5.60
C GLU A 692 -0.08 -22.17 -6.78
N ARG A 693 -1.09 -22.52 -7.58
CA ARG A 693 -0.94 -23.44 -8.72
C ARG A 693 -1.54 -22.96 -10.05
N CYS A 694 -2.29 -21.86 -10.07
CA CYS A 694 -2.76 -21.26 -11.31
C CYS A 694 -1.67 -20.42 -12.00
N ASN A 695 -1.41 -20.74 -13.27
CA ASN A 695 -0.49 -20.01 -14.15
C ASN A 695 -0.96 -18.55 -14.34
N PHE A 696 -0.09 -17.58 -14.08
CA PHE A 696 -0.41 -16.16 -14.12
C PHE A 696 -0.82 -15.66 -15.50
N LYS A 697 -0.28 -16.24 -16.58
CA LYS A 697 -0.64 -15.86 -17.96
C LYS A 697 -2.07 -16.30 -18.29
N ALA A 698 -2.43 -17.53 -17.89
CA ALA A 698 -3.81 -18.00 -17.97
C ALA A 698 -4.75 -17.17 -17.08
N TYR A 699 -4.28 -16.75 -15.89
CA TYR A 699 -5.04 -15.88 -15.00
C TYR A 699 -5.31 -14.50 -15.61
N CYS A 700 -4.34 -13.87 -16.28
CA CYS A 700 -4.56 -12.58 -16.96
C CYS A 700 -5.66 -12.68 -18.03
N ILE A 701 -5.68 -13.77 -18.81
CA ILE A 701 -6.73 -14.03 -19.81
C ILE A 701 -8.07 -14.28 -19.12
N PHE A 702 -8.08 -15.07 -18.03
CA PHE A 702 -9.28 -15.31 -17.23
C PHE A 702 -9.86 -14.00 -16.69
N SER A 703 -9.06 -13.19 -16.01
CA SER A 703 -9.44 -11.89 -15.43
C SER A 703 -10.06 -10.95 -16.47
N PHE A 704 -9.44 -10.84 -17.66
CA PHE A 704 -9.97 -10.05 -18.78
C PHE A 704 -11.39 -10.49 -19.20
N PHE A 705 -11.64 -11.80 -19.33
CA PHE A 705 -12.93 -12.32 -19.81
C PHE A 705 -13.95 -12.63 -18.69
N ASN A 706 -13.54 -12.74 -17.43
CA ASN A 706 -14.43 -13.10 -16.31
C ASN A 706 -15.53 -12.06 -16.07
N THR A 707 -15.32 -10.82 -16.50
CA THR A 707 -16.36 -9.77 -16.57
C THR A 707 -17.65 -10.24 -17.26
N ILE A 708 -17.57 -11.15 -18.25
CA ILE A 708 -18.75 -11.76 -18.92
C ILE A 708 -19.53 -12.70 -17.98
N VAL A 709 -18.83 -13.42 -17.10
CA VAL A 709 -19.44 -14.31 -16.10
C VAL A 709 -20.25 -13.49 -15.09
N TYR A 710 -19.76 -12.31 -14.71
CA TYR A 710 -20.40 -11.39 -13.76
C TYR A 710 -21.53 -10.55 -14.35
N CYS A 711 -21.34 -9.94 -15.52
CA CYS A 711 -22.23 -8.87 -16.00
C CYS A 711 -23.67 -9.32 -16.26
N LEU A 712 -23.88 -10.56 -16.71
CA LEU A 712 -25.22 -11.08 -16.98
C LEU A 712 -26.00 -11.35 -15.68
N PRO A 713 -25.49 -12.09 -14.67
CA PRO A 713 -26.04 -12.13 -13.32
C PRO A 713 -26.37 -10.77 -12.70
N ALA A 714 -25.47 -9.80 -12.81
CA ALA A 714 -25.70 -8.44 -12.32
C ALA A 714 -26.89 -7.79 -13.04
N GLY A 715 -26.95 -7.89 -14.38
CA GLY A 715 -28.07 -7.40 -15.18
C GLY A 715 -29.40 -8.10 -14.87
N TRP A 716 -29.39 -9.41 -14.61
CA TRP A 716 -30.62 -10.16 -14.27
C TRP A 716 -31.26 -9.69 -12.96
N VAL A 717 -30.43 -9.37 -11.96
CA VAL A 717 -30.85 -9.06 -10.58
C VAL A 717 -31.07 -7.56 -10.36
N TRP A 718 -30.17 -6.71 -10.87
CA TRP A 718 -30.18 -5.26 -10.64
C TRP A 718 -30.62 -4.44 -11.86
N GLY A 719 -30.48 -4.97 -13.07
CA GLY A 719 -30.96 -4.27 -14.25
C GLY A 719 -32.49 -4.35 -14.35
N GLU A 720 -33.15 -3.21 -14.59
CA GLU A 720 -34.62 -3.15 -14.78
C GLU A 720 -35.12 -4.03 -15.94
N HIS A 721 -34.22 -4.32 -16.90
CA HIS A 721 -34.52 -5.25 -17.98
C HIS A 721 -34.64 -6.70 -17.47
N GLY A 722 -33.87 -7.07 -16.44
CA GLY A 722 -33.58 -8.42 -16.00
C GLY A 722 -34.81 -9.23 -15.60
N PHE A 723 -34.86 -10.50 -16.01
CA PHE A 723 -35.99 -11.37 -15.72
C PHE A 723 -36.18 -11.63 -14.21
N LEU A 724 -35.09 -11.77 -13.45
CA LEU A 724 -35.14 -11.95 -12.00
C LEU A 724 -35.61 -10.69 -11.28
N ASN A 725 -35.10 -9.52 -11.68
CA ASN A 725 -35.55 -8.20 -11.20
C ASN A 725 -37.06 -8.03 -11.41
N LYS A 726 -37.56 -8.30 -12.62
CA LYS A 726 -39.00 -8.24 -12.97
C LYS A 726 -39.88 -9.24 -12.20
N MET A 727 -39.32 -10.36 -11.75
CA MET A 727 -40.00 -11.30 -10.86
C MET A 727 -40.00 -10.84 -9.39
N GLY A 728 -39.27 -9.77 -9.07
CA GLY A 728 -39.11 -9.26 -7.72
C GLY A 728 -38.13 -10.04 -6.86
N VAL A 729 -37.01 -10.47 -7.47
CA VAL A 729 -35.80 -10.83 -6.70
C VAL A 729 -35.33 -9.60 -5.91
N VAL A 730 -34.90 -9.85 -4.68
CA VAL A 730 -34.41 -8.82 -3.78
C VAL A 730 -33.00 -9.19 -3.34
N ASP A 731 -32.02 -8.44 -3.85
CA ASP A 731 -30.62 -8.54 -3.44
C ASP A 731 -30.01 -7.15 -3.50
N ILE A 732 -29.85 -6.51 -2.35
CA ILE A 732 -29.46 -5.09 -2.27
C ILE A 732 -28.00 -4.87 -2.64
N ALA A 733 -27.09 -5.67 -2.05
CA ALA A 733 -25.65 -5.47 -2.18
C ALA A 733 -24.90 -6.67 -2.78
N GLY A 734 -25.57 -7.77 -3.17
CA GLY A 734 -24.98 -8.80 -4.01
C GLY A 734 -24.52 -10.08 -3.30
N SER A 735 -25.32 -10.64 -2.38
CA SER A 735 -25.08 -12.04 -1.95
C SER A 735 -25.17 -13.01 -3.14
N GLY A 736 -25.96 -12.68 -4.16
CA GLY A 736 -26.06 -13.33 -5.46
C GLY A 736 -24.99 -12.86 -6.45
N PRO A 737 -25.18 -11.72 -7.16
CA PRO A 737 -24.31 -11.30 -8.27
C PRO A 737 -22.82 -11.16 -7.95
N VAL A 738 -22.42 -10.83 -6.73
CA VAL A 738 -20.99 -10.78 -6.35
C VAL A 738 -20.58 -12.08 -5.67
N HIS A 739 -21.19 -12.41 -4.52
CA HIS A 739 -20.66 -13.48 -3.68
C HIS A 739 -21.03 -14.89 -4.19
N LEU A 740 -22.28 -15.17 -4.53
CA LEU A 740 -22.65 -16.49 -5.07
C LEU A 740 -22.01 -16.73 -6.44
N VAL A 741 -21.98 -15.74 -7.33
CA VAL A 741 -21.30 -15.85 -8.63
C VAL A 741 -19.81 -16.06 -8.43
N GLY A 742 -19.11 -15.13 -7.77
CA GLY A 742 -17.66 -15.22 -7.55
C GLY A 742 -17.26 -16.49 -6.78
N GLY A 743 -18.03 -16.88 -5.77
CA GLY A 743 -17.80 -18.12 -4.99
C GLY A 743 -18.11 -19.41 -5.75
N SER A 744 -19.09 -19.40 -6.65
CA SER A 744 -19.34 -20.53 -7.57
C SER A 744 -18.23 -20.65 -8.61
N SER A 745 -17.78 -19.51 -9.16
CA SER A 745 -16.63 -19.45 -10.05
C SER A 745 -15.35 -19.91 -9.34
N ALA A 746 -15.11 -19.50 -8.09
CA ALA A 746 -14.04 -19.99 -7.23
C ALA A 746 -14.07 -21.51 -7.07
N PHE A 747 -15.24 -22.10 -6.82
CA PHE A 747 -15.39 -23.56 -6.72
C PHE A 747 -15.08 -24.26 -8.05
N ALA A 748 -15.61 -23.77 -9.17
CA ALA A 748 -15.32 -24.32 -10.50
C ALA A 748 -13.82 -24.25 -10.83
N SER A 749 -13.17 -23.11 -10.55
CA SER A 749 -11.74 -22.91 -10.72
C SER A 749 -10.89 -23.85 -9.87
N ALA A 750 -11.19 -23.96 -8.57
CA ALA A 750 -10.47 -24.86 -7.66
C ALA A 750 -10.65 -26.34 -8.05
N PHE A 751 -11.85 -26.73 -8.49
CA PHE A 751 -12.14 -28.07 -8.98
C PHE A 751 -11.37 -28.39 -10.27
N MET A 752 -11.31 -27.47 -11.24
CA MET A 752 -10.60 -27.66 -12.51
C MET A 752 -9.07 -27.68 -12.36
N LEU A 753 -8.51 -26.84 -11.49
CA LEU A 753 -7.08 -26.86 -11.18
C LEU A 753 -6.69 -28.12 -10.40
N GLY A 754 -7.59 -28.62 -9.55
CA GLY A 754 -7.31 -29.69 -8.60
C GLY A 754 -6.40 -29.25 -7.44
N PRO A 755 -6.10 -30.18 -6.52
CA PRO A 755 -5.35 -29.87 -5.31
C PRO A 755 -3.89 -29.51 -5.55
N ARG A 756 -3.34 -28.64 -4.70
CA ARG A 756 -1.90 -28.37 -4.61
C ARG A 756 -1.13 -29.67 -4.35
N LEU A 757 0.10 -29.75 -4.87
CA LEU A 757 0.94 -30.94 -4.77
C LEU A 757 1.10 -31.41 -3.32
N GLY A 758 0.61 -32.63 -3.06
CA GLY A 758 0.70 -33.27 -1.75
C GLY A 758 -0.23 -32.71 -0.66
N ARG A 759 -1.11 -31.73 -0.96
CA ARG A 759 -2.05 -31.06 -0.02
C ARG A 759 -2.77 -32.01 0.93
N TYR A 760 -3.18 -33.18 0.45
CA TYR A 760 -3.98 -34.17 1.18
C TYR A 760 -3.22 -35.45 1.56
N ASN A 761 -1.89 -35.50 1.37
CA ASN A 761 -1.10 -36.70 1.68
C ASN A 761 -1.10 -37.06 3.17
N ASN A 762 -1.24 -36.05 4.04
CA ASN A 762 -1.26 -36.20 5.50
C ASN A 762 -2.66 -35.99 6.10
N GLY A 763 -3.72 -36.09 5.29
CA GLY A 763 -5.10 -35.82 5.70
C GLY A 763 -5.67 -34.48 5.19
N PRO A 764 -6.93 -34.15 5.52
CA PRO A 764 -7.62 -32.96 5.05
C PRO A 764 -7.33 -31.69 5.85
N ASP A 765 -6.64 -31.78 6.99
CA ASP A 765 -6.48 -30.65 7.93
C ASP A 765 -5.86 -29.41 7.26
N PRO A 766 -6.24 -28.18 7.67
CA PRO A 766 -5.74 -26.95 7.06
C PRO A 766 -4.22 -26.82 7.09
N LEU A 767 -3.65 -26.20 6.06
CA LEU A 767 -2.24 -25.83 6.04
C LEU A 767 -2.01 -24.58 6.92
N PRO A 768 -0.81 -24.40 7.50
CA PRO A 768 -0.49 -23.21 8.27
C PRO A 768 -0.43 -21.96 7.37
N LEU A 769 -0.96 -20.85 7.89
CA LEU A 769 -0.90 -19.52 7.27
C LEU A 769 0.54 -19.07 7.02
N GLY A 770 0.80 -18.43 5.87
CA GLY A 770 2.09 -17.80 5.57
C GLY A 770 2.33 -16.55 6.41
N ASN A 771 1.31 -15.71 6.60
CA ASN A 771 1.36 -14.56 7.49
C ASN A 771 0.00 -14.30 8.17
N PRO A 772 -0.19 -14.76 9.42
CA PRO A 772 -1.43 -14.54 10.17
C PRO A 772 -1.80 -13.08 10.41
N VAL A 773 -0.81 -12.16 10.46
CA VAL A 773 -1.09 -10.73 10.65
C VAL A 773 -1.72 -10.16 9.39
N ASN A 774 -1.19 -10.50 8.20
CA ASN A 774 -1.80 -10.10 6.93
C ASN A 774 -3.21 -10.67 6.78
N ALA A 775 -3.42 -11.95 7.16
CA ALA A 775 -4.76 -12.56 7.12
C ALA A 775 -5.79 -11.76 7.97
N CYS A 776 -5.42 -11.40 9.20
CA CYS A 776 -6.26 -10.58 10.09
C CYS A 776 -6.44 -9.13 9.59
N MET A 777 -5.39 -8.50 9.04
CA MET A 777 -5.49 -7.16 8.47
C MET A 777 -6.38 -7.13 7.22
N GLY A 778 -6.34 -8.19 6.42
CA GLY A 778 -7.26 -8.43 5.31
C GLY A 778 -8.71 -8.48 5.78
N LEU A 779 -9.01 -9.26 6.82
CA LEU A 779 -10.33 -9.25 7.47
C LEU A 779 -10.75 -7.84 7.89
N PHE A 780 -9.89 -7.07 8.58
CA PHE A 780 -10.27 -5.74 9.07
C PHE A 780 -10.55 -4.74 7.94
N VAL A 781 -9.77 -4.75 6.86
CA VAL A 781 -10.01 -3.87 5.70
C VAL A 781 -11.23 -4.32 4.91
N LEU A 782 -11.46 -5.63 4.74
CA LEU A 782 -12.70 -6.15 4.15
C LEU A 782 -13.93 -5.77 4.98
N TRP A 783 -13.85 -5.84 6.32
CA TRP A 783 -14.95 -5.49 7.23
C TRP A 783 -15.25 -3.98 7.20
N TRP A 784 -14.21 -3.13 7.16
CA TRP A 784 -14.34 -1.69 6.91
C TRP A 784 -15.03 -1.43 5.56
N GLY A 785 -14.52 -2.02 4.47
CA GLY A 785 -15.10 -1.91 3.14
C GLY A 785 -16.56 -2.38 3.08
N TRP A 786 -16.91 -3.43 3.82
CA TRP A 786 -18.26 -4.00 3.87
C TRP A 786 -19.33 -3.02 4.38
N LEU A 787 -18.94 -2.08 5.25
CA LEU A 787 -19.86 -1.05 5.72
C LEU A 787 -20.31 -0.18 4.54
N ALA A 788 -19.38 0.32 3.74
CA ALA A 788 -19.69 1.08 2.52
C ALA A 788 -20.32 0.21 1.42
N PHE A 789 -19.93 -1.07 1.32
CA PHE A 789 -20.53 -2.03 0.39
C PHE A 789 -22.04 -2.17 0.63
N ASN A 790 -22.43 -2.47 1.87
CA ASN A 790 -23.84 -2.66 2.21
C ASN A 790 -24.62 -1.36 2.38
N SER A 791 -24.01 -0.28 2.91
CA SER A 791 -24.71 1.00 3.13
C SER A 791 -24.68 1.94 1.92
N GLY A 792 -23.71 1.79 1.01
CA GLY A 792 -23.71 2.42 -0.32
C GLY A 792 -24.81 1.89 -1.23
N SER A 793 -25.15 0.60 -1.10
CA SER A 793 -26.24 -0.06 -1.85
C SER A 793 -27.66 0.37 -1.46
N THR A 794 -27.86 1.33 -0.55
CA THR A 794 -29.12 2.11 -0.53
C THR A 794 -29.25 3.06 -1.71
N TYR A 795 -28.16 3.22 -2.47
CA TYR A 795 -28.09 4.05 -3.66
C TYR A 795 -28.45 5.52 -3.37
N GLY A 796 -27.93 5.99 -2.23
CA GLY A 796 -28.08 7.35 -1.74
C GLY A 796 -28.37 7.48 -0.25
N VAL A 797 -28.56 8.74 0.17
CA VAL A 797 -28.91 9.18 1.53
C VAL A 797 -30.11 10.14 1.55
N SER A 798 -30.52 10.69 0.41
CA SER A 798 -31.61 11.65 0.29
C SER A 798 -32.96 11.12 0.80
N GLY A 799 -33.79 12.03 1.33
CA GLY A 799 -35.14 11.73 1.82
C GLY A 799 -35.16 10.68 2.93
N ARG A 800 -35.56 9.44 2.60
CA ARG A 800 -35.55 8.30 3.53
C ARG A 800 -34.32 7.38 3.39
N LYS A 801 -33.52 7.53 2.32
CA LYS A 801 -32.40 6.61 2.03
C LYS A 801 -31.36 6.59 3.16
N TRP A 802 -31.04 7.73 3.81
CA TRP A 802 -30.06 7.78 4.92
C TRP A 802 -30.43 6.88 6.10
N GLY A 803 -31.72 6.78 6.44
CA GLY A 803 -32.20 5.94 7.53
C GLY A 803 -31.99 4.45 7.23
N TYR A 804 -32.14 4.06 5.97
CA TYR A 804 -31.81 2.72 5.50
C TYR A 804 -30.30 2.51 5.37
N ALA A 805 -29.51 3.54 5.02
CA ALA A 805 -28.06 3.45 4.91
C ALA A 805 -27.43 3.21 6.29
N ALA A 806 -27.84 4.00 7.28
CA ALA A 806 -27.49 3.83 8.68
C ALA A 806 -27.93 2.45 9.21
N ARG A 807 -29.18 2.02 8.91
CA ARG A 807 -29.66 0.68 9.28
C ARG A 807 -28.81 -0.42 8.66
N SER A 808 -28.44 -0.29 7.39
CA SER A 808 -27.60 -1.24 6.66
C SER A 808 -26.24 -1.43 7.33
N ALA A 809 -25.57 -0.33 7.67
CA ALA A 809 -24.29 -0.37 8.39
C ALA A 809 -24.43 -1.06 9.77
N VAL A 810 -25.47 -0.72 10.54
CA VAL A 810 -25.71 -1.36 11.85
C VAL A 810 -26.04 -2.86 11.70
N MET A 811 -26.89 -3.26 10.76
CA MET A 811 -27.21 -4.68 10.54
C MET A 811 -26.01 -5.48 10.06
N THR A 812 -25.11 -4.86 9.27
CA THR A 812 -23.84 -5.45 8.85
C THR A 812 -22.97 -5.80 10.06
N MET A 813 -22.85 -4.87 11.02
CA MET A 813 -22.17 -5.14 12.30
C MET A 813 -22.89 -6.21 13.13
N MET A 814 -24.22 -6.14 13.26
CA MET A 814 -24.99 -7.14 14.01
C MET A 814 -24.85 -8.56 13.45
N SER A 815 -24.78 -8.72 12.12
CA SER A 815 -24.47 -10.01 11.49
C SER A 815 -23.06 -10.50 11.82
N SER A 816 -22.06 -9.61 11.71
CA SER A 816 -20.67 -9.94 12.04
C SER A 816 -20.47 -10.35 13.51
N PHE A 817 -21.27 -9.80 14.43
CA PHE A 817 -21.30 -10.26 15.82
C PHE A 817 -21.91 -11.65 15.94
N GLY A 818 -22.97 -11.97 15.19
CA GLY A 818 -23.54 -13.31 15.10
C GLY A 818 -22.51 -14.34 14.60
N GLY A 819 -21.79 -14.03 13.53
CA GLY A 819 -20.74 -14.89 13.00
C GLY A 819 -19.54 -15.05 13.93
N GLY A 820 -19.02 -13.94 14.45
CA GLY A 820 -17.91 -13.94 15.41
C GLY A 820 -18.21 -14.70 16.70
N MET A 821 -19.45 -14.63 17.21
CA MET A 821 -19.87 -15.47 18.34
C MET A 821 -19.82 -16.96 18.00
N PHE A 822 -20.39 -17.37 16.86
CA PHE A 822 -20.36 -18.78 16.47
C PHE A 822 -18.93 -19.29 16.30
N SER A 823 -18.11 -18.60 15.51
CA SER A 823 -16.75 -19.06 15.19
C SER A 823 -15.83 -19.11 16.40
N VAL A 824 -15.95 -18.18 17.36
CA VAL A 824 -15.25 -18.27 18.66
C VAL A 824 -15.63 -19.54 19.41
N PHE A 825 -16.93 -19.83 19.59
CA PHE A 825 -17.35 -21.04 20.31
C PHE A 825 -17.02 -22.34 19.57
N TYR A 826 -17.20 -22.34 18.25
CA TYR A 826 -16.87 -23.46 17.37
C TYR A 826 -15.38 -23.80 17.46
N SER A 827 -14.51 -22.80 17.33
CA SER A 827 -13.08 -22.99 17.33
C SER A 827 -12.58 -23.45 18.71
N LEU A 828 -13.07 -22.85 19.80
CA LEU A 828 -12.76 -23.31 21.17
C LEU A 828 -13.19 -24.76 21.40
N PHE A 829 -14.35 -25.18 20.88
CA PHE A 829 -14.82 -26.57 21.01
C PHE A 829 -14.01 -27.55 20.14
N ARG A 830 -13.65 -27.15 18.92
CA ARG A 830 -12.91 -27.98 17.96
C ARG A 830 -11.43 -28.15 18.32
N ASN A 831 -10.80 -27.10 18.85
CA ASN A 831 -9.34 -26.99 18.96
C ASN A 831 -8.84 -27.04 20.43
N ASP A 832 -9.42 -27.92 21.25
CA ASP A 832 -9.05 -28.16 22.65
C ASP A 832 -8.99 -26.89 23.53
N GLY A 833 -9.98 -26.00 23.39
CA GLY A 833 -10.06 -24.74 24.13
C GLY A 833 -9.14 -23.63 23.60
N LYS A 834 -8.63 -23.75 22.37
CA LYS A 834 -7.85 -22.72 21.68
C LYS A 834 -8.66 -22.11 20.54
N LEU A 835 -8.25 -20.91 20.10
CA LEU A 835 -8.82 -20.27 18.91
C LEU A 835 -7.89 -20.49 17.72
N ASP A 836 -8.47 -20.94 16.61
CA ASP A 836 -7.88 -20.89 15.28
C ASP A 836 -8.28 -19.58 14.58
N ILE A 837 -7.37 -19.06 13.75
CA ILE A 837 -7.53 -17.76 13.10
C ILE A 837 -8.43 -17.86 11.86
N LEU A 838 -8.37 -18.96 11.10
CA LEU A 838 -9.19 -19.16 9.91
C LEU A 838 -10.65 -19.45 10.25
N ASP A 839 -10.91 -20.20 11.35
CA ASP A 839 -12.27 -20.37 11.88
C ASP A 839 -12.93 -19.00 12.12
N LEU A 840 -12.21 -18.07 12.77
CA LEU A 840 -12.70 -16.74 13.10
C LEU A 840 -12.86 -15.84 11.87
N ILE A 841 -11.83 -15.77 11.01
CA ILE A 841 -11.87 -14.96 9.77
C ILE A 841 -13.03 -15.40 8.88
N ASN A 842 -13.10 -16.69 8.54
CA ASN A 842 -14.10 -17.18 7.59
C ASN A 842 -15.51 -17.21 8.21
N GLY A 843 -15.63 -17.32 9.53
CA GLY A 843 -16.89 -17.13 10.23
C GLY A 843 -17.43 -15.71 10.17
N VAL A 844 -16.57 -14.70 10.40
CA VAL A 844 -16.95 -13.29 10.27
C VAL A 844 -17.25 -12.95 8.80
N LEU A 845 -16.38 -13.30 7.85
CA LEU A 845 -16.62 -13.03 6.43
C LEU A 845 -17.90 -13.72 5.91
N GLY A 846 -18.13 -14.98 6.25
CA GLY A 846 -19.35 -15.70 5.87
C GLY A 846 -20.62 -15.04 6.41
N SER A 847 -20.56 -14.47 7.62
CA SER A 847 -21.67 -13.70 8.20
C SER A 847 -21.89 -12.34 7.53
N LEU A 848 -20.83 -11.67 7.08
CA LEU A 848 -20.93 -10.44 6.29
C LEU A 848 -21.55 -10.72 4.91
N VAL A 849 -21.12 -11.78 4.21
CA VAL A 849 -21.74 -12.24 2.95
C VAL A 849 -23.22 -12.57 3.11
N SER A 850 -23.61 -13.17 4.24
CA SER A 850 -24.98 -13.63 4.48
C SER A 850 -25.98 -12.49 4.71
N VAL A 851 -25.53 -11.33 5.18
CA VAL A 851 -26.43 -10.18 5.43
C VAL A 851 -26.56 -9.26 4.22
N THR A 852 -25.57 -9.26 3.31
CA THR A 852 -25.45 -8.41 2.11
C THR A 852 -26.78 -8.22 1.35
N ALA A 853 -27.46 -9.30 0.94
CA ALA A 853 -28.68 -9.19 0.12
C ALA A 853 -29.89 -8.51 0.78
N GLY A 854 -29.98 -8.54 2.11
CA GLY A 854 -31.10 -7.97 2.87
C GLY A 854 -30.66 -6.93 3.88
N CYS A 855 -29.51 -6.30 3.68
CA CYS A 855 -28.76 -5.55 4.70
C CYS A 855 -29.61 -4.53 5.49
N TYR A 856 -30.48 -3.74 4.87
CA TYR A 856 -31.41 -2.83 5.58
C TYR A 856 -32.83 -3.38 5.80
N LEU A 857 -33.13 -4.60 5.35
CA LEU A 857 -34.45 -5.24 5.47
C LEU A 857 -34.61 -6.00 6.80
N TYR A 858 -33.52 -6.29 7.52
CA TYR A 858 -33.52 -7.09 8.74
C TYR A 858 -33.65 -6.25 10.02
N ASN A 859 -34.18 -6.83 11.09
CA ASN A 859 -34.05 -6.28 12.45
C ASN A 859 -32.76 -6.82 13.11
N GLY A 860 -32.29 -6.19 14.19
CA GLY A 860 -31.00 -6.56 14.80
C GLY A 860 -30.88 -8.04 15.20
N TRP A 861 -31.96 -8.65 15.71
CA TRP A 861 -32.00 -10.08 16.02
C TRP A 861 -32.04 -10.97 14.78
N ASP A 862 -32.72 -10.55 13.71
CA ASP A 862 -32.73 -11.27 12.43
C ASP A 862 -31.30 -11.29 11.85
N ALA A 863 -30.61 -10.14 11.87
CA ALA A 863 -29.24 -10.00 11.37
C ALA A 863 -28.24 -10.88 12.16
N ILE A 864 -28.29 -10.89 13.50
CA ILE A 864 -27.48 -11.81 14.32
C ILE A 864 -27.71 -13.27 13.91
N ALA A 865 -28.98 -13.69 13.77
CA ALA A 865 -29.30 -15.07 13.44
C ALA A 865 -28.82 -15.47 12.03
N ILE A 866 -29.01 -14.59 11.05
CA ILE A 866 -28.54 -14.79 9.67
C ILE A 866 -27.01 -14.92 9.64
N GLY A 867 -26.30 -14.05 10.37
CA GLY A 867 -24.84 -14.08 10.47
C GLY A 867 -24.29 -15.32 11.18
N PHE A 868 -24.95 -15.74 12.26
CA PHE A 868 -24.63 -16.97 12.99
C PHE A 868 -24.77 -18.20 12.09
N ILE A 869 -25.85 -18.29 11.29
CA ILE A 869 -26.05 -19.36 10.30
C ILE A 869 -25.02 -19.26 9.16
N GLY A 870 -24.71 -18.05 8.70
CA GLY A 870 -23.63 -17.82 7.72
C GLY A 870 -22.28 -18.37 8.20
N SER A 871 -21.91 -18.11 9.45
CA SER A 871 -20.68 -18.65 10.03
C SER A 871 -20.72 -20.16 10.24
N ILE A 872 -21.86 -20.76 10.57
CA ILE A 872 -22.03 -22.22 10.56
C ILE A 872 -21.69 -22.76 9.17
N LEU A 873 -22.31 -22.21 8.12
CA LEU A 873 -22.09 -22.66 6.75
C LEU A 873 -20.63 -22.52 6.32
N ALA A 874 -19.99 -21.38 6.61
CA ALA A 874 -18.59 -21.14 6.31
C ALA A 874 -17.65 -22.17 6.97
N CYS A 875 -17.77 -22.33 8.30
CA CYS A 875 -16.89 -23.20 9.09
C CYS A 875 -17.11 -24.71 8.83
N PHE A 876 -18.33 -25.13 8.46
CA PHE A 876 -18.62 -26.54 8.18
C PHE A 876 -18.41 -26.94 6.72
N THR A 877 -18.60 -26.05 5.74
CA THR A 877 -18.45 -26.43 4.32
C THR A 877 -17.02 -26.35 3.81
N MET A 878 -16.11 -25.56 4.42
CA MET A 878 -14.67 -25.65 4.11
C MET A 878 -14.11 -27.09 4.33
N PRO A 879 -14.22 -27.71 5.53
CA PRO A 879 -13.78 -29.10 5.73
C PRO A 879 -14.55 -30.13 4.89
N LEU A 880 -15.72 -29.79 4.34
CA LEU A 880 -16.44 -30.64 3.40
C LEU A 880 -15.79 -30.60 2.01
N PHE A 881 -15.39 -29.42 1.53
CA PHE A 881 -14.65 -29.28 0.28
C PHE A 881 -13.26 -29.92 0.34
N ASP A 882 -12.55 -29.81 1.48
CA ASP A 882 -11.30 -30.56 1.71
C ASP A 882 -11.51 -32.08 1.58
N LYS A 883 -12.61 -32.62 2.16
CA LYS A 883 -12.99 -34.04 2.03
C LYS A 883 -13.37 -34.44 0.60
N MET A 884 -13.93 -33.52 -0.18
CA MET A 884 -14.19 -33.67 -1.61
C MET A 884 -12.90 -33.53 -2.46
N LYS A 885 -11.76 -33.23 -1.83
CA LYS A 885 -10.46 -32.93 -2.46
C LYS A 885 -10.47 -31.68 -3.35
N VAL A 886 -11.38 -30.75 -3.10
CA VAL A 886 -11.39 -29.41 -3.71
C VAL A 886 -10.58 -28.48 -2.81
N ASP A 887 -9.37 -28.15 -3.25
CA ASP A 887 -8.41 -27.35 -2.49
C ASP A 887 -8.61 -25.86 -2.78
N ASP A 888 -9.25 -25.17 -1.84
CA ASP A 888 -9.46 -23.72 -1.84
C ASP A 888 -8.56 -23.12 -0.75
N PRO A 889 -7.44 -22.46 -1.08
CA PRO A 889 -6.46 -22.00 -0.11
C PRO A 889 -6.97 -20.97 0.91
N VAL A 890 -8.06 -20.26 0.60
CA VAL A 890 -8.58 -19.13 1.41
C VAL A 890 -9.97 -19.46 1.98
N GLY A 891 -10.72 -20.34 1.31
CA GLY A 891 -12.11 -20.69 1.65
C GLY A 891 -13.15 -19.89 0.87
N ALA A 892 -12.77 -19.24 -0.23
CA ALA A 892 -13.62 -18.34 -1.00
C ALA A 892 -14.92 -18.99 -1.50
N SER A 893 -14.87 -20.27 -1.90
CA SER A 893 -16.03 -21.07 -2.32
C SER A 893 -17.05 -21.26 -1.19
N SER A 894 -16.57 -21.38 0.06
CA SER A 894 -17.39 -21.55 1.25
C SER A 894 -17.97 -20.21 1.71
N VAL A 895 -17.09 -19.23 1.90
CA VAL A 895 -17.42 -17.88 2.38
C VAL A 895 -18.32 -17.14 1.40
N HIS A 896 -18.02 -17.14 0.10
CA HIS A 896 -18.80 -16.39 -0.88
C HIS A 896 -19.88 -17.25 -1.54
N GLY A 897 -19.58 -18.49 -1.91
CA GLY A 897 -20.53 -19.36 -2.61
C GLY A 897 -21.68 -19.82 -1.70
N ILE A 898 -21.37 -20.58 -0.65
CA ILE A 898 -22.40 -21.15 0.23
C ILE A 898 -23.08 -20.06 1.08
N CYS A 899 -22.33 -19.11 1.63
CA CYS A 899 -22.95 -18.04 2.43
C CYS A 899 -23.66 -17.01 1.55
N GLY A 900 -23.26 -16.83 0.28
CA GLY A 900 -23.98 -16.01 -0.70
C GLY A 900 -25.32 -16.61 -1.08
N LEU A 901 -25.35 -17.92 -1.35
CA LEU A 901 -26.58 -18.72 -1.48
C LEU A 901 -27.50 -18.53 -0.27
N TRP A 902 -26.96 -18.64 0.95
CA TRP A 902 -27.74 -18.43 2.16
C TRP A 902 -28.24 -16.99 2.28
N GLY A 903 -27.44 -15.98 1.97
CA GLY A 903 -27.84 -14.58 2.04
C GLY A 903 -29.04 -14.25 1.15
N VAL A 904 -29.05 -14.74 -0.10
CA VAL A 904 -30.20 -14.59 -1.02
C VAL A 904 -31.44 -15.30 -0.47
N ILE A 905 -31.30 -16.53 0.07
CA ILE A 905 -32.41 -17.29 0.67
C ILE A 905 -32.92 -16.63 1.96
N ALA A 906 -32.04 -16.05 2.78
CA ALA A 906 -32.36 -15.40 4.05
C ALA A 906 -33.33 -14.23 3.85
N VAL A 907 -33.22 -13.48 2.75
CA VAL A 907 -34.19 -12.44 2.36
C VAL A 907 -35.60 -13.05 2.25
N GLY A 908 -35.73 -14.20 1.60
CA GLY A 908 -36.99 -14.93 1.44
C GLY A 908 -37.64 -15.36 2.76
N PHE A 909 -36.88 -15.50 3.84
CA PHE A 909 -37.37 -15.82 5.18
C PHE A 909 -37.60 -14.57 6.05
N PHE A 910 -36.64 -13.65 6.10
CA PHE A 910 -36.54 -12.63 7.16
C PHE A 910 -36.82 -11.20 6.70
N ALA A 911 -36.90 -10.92 5.40
CA ALA A 911 -37.04 -9.54 4.90
C ALA A 911 -38.32 -8.85 5.42
N ASN A 912 -38.17 -7.63 5.91
CA ASN A 912 -39.29 -6.72 6.11
C ASN A 912 -39.42 -5.82 4.87
N ASP A 913 -40.65 -5.43 4.57
CA ASP A 913 -40.96 -4.45 3.53
C ASP A 913 -40.55 -3.03 3.97
N PRO A 914 -39.66 -2.31 3.27
CA PRO A 914 -39.16 -1.01 3.67
C PRO A 914 -40.15 0.11 3.35
N ILE A 915 -40.61 0.82 4.38
CA ILE A 915 -41.53 1.96 4.24
C ILE A 915 -40.92 3.05 3.35
N GLY A 916 -41.49 3.24 2.16
CA GLY A 916 -41.12 4.30 1.21
C GLY A 916 -39.96 3.96 0.27
N LEU A 917 -39.57 2.70 0.16
CA LEU A 917 -38.71 2.19 -0.93
C LEU A 917 -39.41 0.98 -1.57
N ASP A 918 -39.41 0.86 -2.90
CA ASP A 918 -40.07 -0.28 -3.58
C ASP A 918 -39.18 -1.54 -3.64
N THR A 919 -38.12 -1.62 -2.82
CA THR A 919 -37.08 -2.68 -2.85
C THR A 919 -37.63 -4.10 -2.84
N THR A 920 -38.81 -4.33 -2.25
CA THR A 920 -39.44 -5.66 -2.17
C THR A 920 -40.70 -5.80 -3.03
N HIS A 921 -41.15 -4.71 -3.67
CA HIS A 921 -42.47 -4.55 -4.27
C HIS A 921 -43.62 -4.90 -3.30
N GLY A 922 -43.55 -4.37 -2.06
CA GLY A 922 -44.52 -4.60 -1.00
C GLY A 922 -44.51 -6.01 -0.39
N ARG A 923 -43.50 -6.83 -0.67
CA ARG A 923 -43.41 -8.23 -0.22
C ARG A 923 -42.62 -8.36 1.07
N LYS A 924 -42.96 -9.37 1.86
CA LYS A 924 -42.28 -9.71 3.11
C LYS A 924 -41.72 -11.12 3.06
N GLY A 925 -40.71 -11.41 3.86
CA GLY A 925 -40.21 -12.76 4.06
C GLY A 925 -41.26 -13.66 4.71
N LEU A 926 -41.09 -14.97 4.57
CA LEU A 926 -42.02 -15.98 5.09
C LEU A 926 -42.29 -15.82 6.59
N PHE A 927 -41.27 -15.57 7.41
CA PHE A 927 -41.40 -15.36 8.86
C PHE A 927 -41.96 -13.98 9.23
N LYS A 928 -42.10 -13.08 8.26
CA LYS A 928 -42.73 -11.76 8.41
C LYS A 928 -44.14 -11.71 7.81
N GLY A 929 -44.70 -12.88 7.43
CA GLY A 929 -46.08 -13.04 6.96
C GLY A 929 -46.31 -12.84 5.46
N GLY A 930 -45.27 -12.73 4.63
CA GLY A 930 -45.41 -12.44 3.19
C GLY A 930 -45.66 -13.65 2.27
N GLY A 931 -45.88 -14.84 2.84
CA GLY A 931 -46.12 -16.08 2.08
C GLY A 931 -44.85 -16.66 1.43
N SER A 932 -45.02 -17.62 0.52
CA SER A 932 -43.92 -18.38 -0.09
C SER A 932 -43.34 -17.77 -1.36
N TYR A 933 -43.98 -16.75 -1.96
CA TYR A 933 -43.59 -16.21 -3.26
C TYR A 933 -42.16 -15.66 -3.28
N LEU A 934 -41.83 -14.78 -2.33
CA LEU A 934 -40.49 -14.18 -2.25
C LEU A 934 -39.42 -15.27 -2.05
N LEU A 935 -39.66 -16.24 -1.16
CA LEU A 935 -38.75 -17.38 -0.97
C LEU A 935 -38.56 -18.20 -2.27
N GLY A 936 -39.63 -18.44 -3.03
CA GLY A 936 -39.56 -19.15 -4.31
C GLY A 936 -38.74 -18.39 -5.36
N VAL A 937 -38.92 -17.08 -5.48
CA VAL A 937 -38.19 -16.21 -6.41
C VAL A 937 -36.71 -16.07 -6.01
N GLN A 938 -36.41 -15.93 -4.72
CA GLN A 938 -35.03 -15.97 -4.20
C GLN A 938 -34.36 -17.34 -4.45
N THR A 939 -35.10 -18.44 -4.32
CA THR A 939 -34.57 -19.79 -4.61
C THR A 939 -34.27 -19.96 -6.11
N LEU A 940 -35.14 -19.43 -6.98
CA LEU A 940 -34.88 -19.41 -8.42
C LEU A 940 -33.63 -18.58 -8.75
N CYS A 941 -33.47 -17.41 -8.13
CA CYS A 941 -32.26 -16.58 -8.27
C CYS A 941 -30.99 -17.37 -7.99
N VAL A 942 -30.91 -18.02 -6.82
CA VAL A 942 -29.78 -18.87 -6.43
C VAL A 942 -29.46 -19.93 -7.50
N VAL A 943 -30.47 -20.66 -7.96
CA VAL A 943 -30.27 -21.72 -8.96
C VAL A 943 -29.79 -21.13 -10.29
N SER A 944 -30.40 -20.06 -10.77
CA SER A 944 -30.01 -19.38 -12.01
C SER A 944 -28.56 -18.86 -11.95
N LEU A 945 -28.17 -18.18 -10.88
CA LEU A 945 -26.82 -17.61 -10.76
C LEU A 945 -25.76 -18.69 -10.58
N MET A 946 -26.03 -19.71 -9.75
CA MET A 946 -25.08 -20.80 -9.49
C MET A 946 -24.85 -21.67 -10.74
N VAL A 947 -25.91 -22.02 -11.48
CA VAL A 947 -25.79 -22.79 -12.73
C VAL A 947 -25.03 -21.99 -13.79
N TRP A 948 -25.31 -20.70 -13.92
CA TRP A 948 -24.59 -19.81 -14.84
C TRP A 948 -23.10 -19.70 -14.49
N ALA A 949 -22.77 -19.37 -13.24
CA ALA A 949 -21.40 -19.16 -12.80
C ALA A 949 -20.55 -20.44 -12.92
N LEU A 950 -21.06 -21.59 -12.45
CA LEU A 950 -20.37 -22.87 -12.59
C LEU A 950 -20.15 -23.25 -14.07
N GLY A 951 -21.20 -23.14 -14.89
CA GLY A 951 -21.15 -23.54 -16.30
C GLY A 951 -20.22 -22.64 -17.13
N THR A 952 -20.33 -21.32 -16.97
CA THR A 952 -19.56 -20.36 -17.77
C THR A 952 -18.11 -20.23 -17.32
N THR A 953 -17.81 -20.28 -16.01
CA THR A 953 -16.41 -20.34 -15.54
C THR A 953 -15.74 -21.64 -15.99
N PHE A 954 -16.44 -22.79 -15.93
CA PHE A 954 -15.88 -24.04 -16.43
C PHE A 954 -15.57 -23.97 -17.94
N PHE A 955 -16.51 -23.43 -18.72
CA PHE A 955 -16.34 -23.26 -20.16
C PHE A 955 -15.20 -22.27 -20.50
N LEU A 956 -15.12 -21.13 -19.80
CA LEU A 956 -14.07 -20.13 -20.00
C LEU A 956 -12.68 -20.71 -19.69
N LEU A 957 -12.50 -21.34 -18.52
CA LEU A 957 -11.23 -21.99 -18.17
C LEU A 957 -10.89 -23.15 -19.10
N TRP A 958 -11.89 -23.90 -19.58
CA TRP A 958 -11.66 -24.96 -20.58
C TRP A 958 -11.15 -24.41 -21.91
N ILE A 959 -11.68 -23.27 -22.38
CA ILE A 959 -11.16 -22.55 -23.56
C ILE A 959 -9.73 -22.07 -23.30
N ILE A 960 -9.49 -21.39 -22.18
CA ILE A 960 -8.14 -20.86 -21.85
C ILE A 960 -7.11 -21.99 -21.83
N ASN A 961 -7.46 -23.14 -21.22
CA ASN A 961 -6.60 -24.32 -21.15
C ASN A 961 -6.30 -24.98 -22.52
N LYS A 962 -6.93 -24.54 -23.63
CA LYS A 962 -6.52 -24.92 -25.00
C LYS A 962 -5.36 -24.09 -25.55
N PHE A 963 -5.17 -22.87 -25.04
CA PHE A 963 -4.14 -21.93 -25.52
C PHE A 963 -2.99 -21.78 -24.52
N VAL A 964 -3.31 -21.71 -23.22
CA VAL A 964 -2.34 -21.57 -22.13
C VAL A 964 -2.76 -22.51 -20.99
N PRO A 965 -1.89 -23.43 -20.52
CA PRO A 965 -2.22 -24.30 -19.40
C PRO A 965 -2.68 -23.50 -18.17
N ILE A 966 -3.86 -23.81 -17.64
CA ILE A 966 -4.40 -23.07 -16.47
C ILE A 966 -3.64 -23.37 -15.18
N ARG A 967 -2.97 -24.53 -15.11
CA ARG A 967 -2.13 -24.96 -13.98
C ARG A 967 -0.65 -24.90 -14.38
N MET A 968 0.19 -24.50 -13.43
CA MET A 968 1.66 -24.54 -13.53
C MET A 968 2.17 -26.00 -13.60
N SER A 969 3.39 -26.21 -14.11
CA SER A 969 4.03 -27.53 -14.03
C SER A 969 4.38 -27.90 -12.59
N SER A 970 4.56 -29.19 -12.30
CA SER A 970 4.84 -29.65 -10.94
C SER A 970 6.16 -29.10 -10.37
N ASN A 971 7.14 -28.80 -11.22
CA ASN A 971 8.42 -28.22 -10.83
C ASN A 971 8.24 -26.75 -10.45
N GLU A 972 7.50 -25.98 -11.27
CA GLU A 972 7.17 -24.58 -11.01
C GLU A 972 6.32 -24.41 -9.74
N GLU A 973 5.29 -25.26 -9.55
CA GLU A 973 4.45 -25.25 -8.35
C GLU A 973 5.26 -25.57 -7.09
N LEU A 974 6.25 -26.47 -7.19
CA LEU A 974 7.15 -26.79 -6.06
C LEU A 974 8.07 -25.61 -5.71
N LEU A 975 8.64 -24.93 -6.70
CA LEU A 975 9.50 -23.74 -6.52
C LEU A 975 8.71 -22.51 -6.03
N GLY A 976 7.50 -22.32 -6.52
CA GLY A 976 6.60 -21.20 -6.20
C GLY A 976 6.54 -20.11 -7.25
N ALA A 977 5.35 -19.54 -7.41
CA ALA A 977 5.02 -18.57 -8.45
C ALA A 977 5.81 -17.25 -8.30
N ASP A 978 6.13 -16.83 -7.08
CA ASP A 978 6.94 -15.63 -6.84
C ASP A 978 8.30 -15.74 -7.52
N LEU A 979 8.95 -16.90 -7.45
CA LEU A 979 10.23 -17.12 -8.12
C LEU A 979 10.05 -17.33 -9.62
N VAL A 980 9.15 -18.24 -10.03
CA VAL A 980 9.12 -18.71 -11.42
C VAL A 980 8.37 -17.80 -12.39
N GLU A 981 7.45 -16.96 -11.90
CA GLU A 981 6.68 -16.00 -12.70
C GLU A 981 7.13 -14.53 -12.48
N HIS A 982 7.63 -14.21 -11.27
CA HIS A 982 7.97 -12.83 -10.86
C HIS A 982 9.44 -12.59 -10.49
N LYS A 983 10.31 -13.61 -10.52
CA LYS A 983 11.75 -13.52 -10.15
C LYS A 983 12.01 -13.02 -8.70
N ILE A 984 11.15 -13.41 -7.76
CA ILE A 984 11.25 -13.01 -6.35
C ILE A 984 11.70 -14.21 -5.51
N HIS A 985 12.86 -14.08 -4.88
CA HIS A 985 13.49 -15.12 -4.07
C HIS A 985 13.47 -14.75 -2.57
N HIS A 986 12.61 -15.42 -1.82
CA HIS A 986 12.42 -15.19 -0.38
C HIS A 986 13.46 -15.89 0.50
N ASN A 987 14.03 -15.16 1.46
CA ASN A 987 15.09 -15.64 2.37
C ASN A 987 14.64 -16.74 3.35
N GLN A 988 13.34 -16.82 3.63
CA GLN A 988 12.76 -17.75 4.60
C GLN A 988 12.59 -19.17 4.03
N ILE A 989 12.81 -19.36 2.73
CA ILE A 989 12.45 -20.57 2.00
C ILE A 989 13.71 -21.27 1.53
N GLY A 990 13.82 -22.57 1.81
CA GLY A 990 14.97 -23.41 1.44
C GLY A 990 15.05 -23.75 -0.05
N ILE A 991 14.81 -22.78 -0.94
CA ILE A 991 14.67 -22.97 -2.40
C ILE A 991 15.92 -23.66 -2.99
N SER A 992 17.12 -23.36 -2.49
CA SER A 992 18.36 -24.02 -2.94
C SER A 992 18.28 -25.54 -2.90
N ARG A 993 17.61 -26.13 -1.89
CA ARG A 993 17.44 -27.59 -1.79
C ARG A 993 16.47 -28.14 -2.86
N ALA A 994 15.42 -27.38 -3.18
CA ALA A 994 14.49 -27.75 -4.25
C ALA A 994 15.16 -27.63 -5.63
N LEU A 995 15.87 -26.53 -5.90
CA LEU A 995 16.65 -26.36 -7.12
C LEU A 995 17.71 -27.47 -7.28
N SER A 996 18.52 -27.75 -6.25
CA SER A 996 19.51 -28.86 -6.32
C SER A 996 18.90 -30.24 -6.57
N ALA A 997 17.63 -30.46 -6.22
CA ALA A 997 16.92 -31.71 -6.49
C ALA A 997 16.27 -31.77 -7.89
N LEU A 998 15.95 -30.62 -8.49
CA LEU A 998 15.25 -30.51 -9.77
C LEU A 998 16.17 -30.18 -10.97
N LEU A 999 17.34 -29.56 -10.72
CA LEU A 999 18.32 -29.19 -11.75
C LEU A 999 18.84 -30.37 -12.60
N PRO A 1000 19.09 -31.58 -12.05
CA PRO A 1000 19.58 -32.70 -12.86
C PRO A 1000 18.58 -33.13 -13.94
N GLY A 1001 18.84 -32.73 -15.19
CA GLY A 1001 17.99 -33.01 -16.35
C GLY A 1001 16.92 -31.95 -16.67
N ASN A 1002 17.06 -30.73 -16.14
CA ASN A 1002 16.15 -29.63 -16.46
C ASN A 1002 16.90 -28.28 -16.51
N ASP A 1003 17.61 -28.05 -17.62
CA ASP A 1003 18.51 -26.91 -17.83
C ASP A 1003 17.78 -25.55 -17.72
N ASP A 1004 16.49 -25.51 -18.06
CA ASP A 1004 15.62 -24.32 -17.92
C ASP A 1004 15.55 -23.78 -16.48
N LEU A 1005 15.91 -24.59 -15.46
CA LEU A 1005 15.93 -24.15 -14.06
C LEU A 1005 17.22 -23.40 -13.66
N GLU A 1006 18.24 -23.38 -14.50
CA GLU A 1006 19.50 -22.66 -14.21
C GLU A 1006 19.25 -21.15 -14.06
N GLU A 1007 18.28 -20.58 -14.79
CA GLU A 1007 17.93 -19.15 -14.72
C GLU A 1007 17.58 -18.67 -13.30
N PHE A 1008 16.98 -19.55 -12.49
CA PHE A 1008 16.53 -19.23 -11.13
C PHE A 1008 17.67 -19.25 -10.10
N THR A 1009 18.81 -19.88 -10.41
CA THR A 1009 19.95 -19.96 -9.49
C THR A 1009 20.64 -18.61 -9.28
N HIS A 1010 20.49 -17.70 -10.24
CA HIS A 1010 21.06 -16.36 -10.22
C HIS A 1010 20.08 -15.27 -9.74
N VAL A 1011 18.84 -15.62 -9.42
CA VAL A 1011 17.84 -14.65 -8.93
C VAL A 1011 18.25 -14.15 -7.54
N PRO A 1012 18.55 -12.85 -7.40
CA PRO A 1012 18.98 -12.28 -6.13
C PRO A 1012 17.86 -12.29 -5.10
N GLN A 1013 18.25 -12.36 -3.84
CA GLN A 1013 17.35 -12.48 -2.71
C GLN A 1013 16.68 -11.15 -2.34
N VAL A 1014 15.41 -11.23 -1.92
CA VAL A 1014 14.61 -10.11 -1.41
C VAL A 1014 15.38 -9.35 -0.33
N GLY A 1015 15.49 -8.03 -0.49
CA GLY A 1015 16.20 -7.12 0.40
C GLY A 1015 17.73 -7.21 0.39
N HIS A 1016 18.36 -7.96 -0.53
CA HIS A 1016 19.82 -8.02 -0.64
C HIS A 1016 20.35 -7.15 -1.79
N ASN A 1017 21.17 -6.15 -1.46
CA ASN A 1017 22.00 -5.44 -2.45
C ASN A 1017 23.28 -6.27 -2.76
N PRO A 1018 23.49 -6.77 -4.00
CA PRO A 1018 24.69 -7.52 -4.37
C PRO A 1018 26.00 -6.71 -4.26
N GLY A 1019 25.96 -5.40 -4.53
CA GLY A 1019 27.10 -4.50 -4.38
C GLY A 1019 27.58 -4.38 -2.93
N HIS A 1020 26.66 -4.28 -1.96
CA HIS A 1020 27.03 -4.37 -0.53
C HIS A 1020 27.74 -5.70 -0.22
N ILE A 1021 27.36 -6.82 -0.85
CA ILE A 1021 28.00 -8.13 -0.63
C ILE A 1021 29.40 -8.16 -1.27
N SER A 1022 29.56 -7.57 -2.46
CA SER A 1022 30.84 -7.36 -3.14
C SER A 1022 31.83 -6.62 -2.24
N ILE A 1023 31.49 -5.40 -1.82
CA ILE A 1023 32.28 -4.55 -0.93
C ILE A 1023 32.62 -5.26 0.39
N LEU A 1024 31.67 -5.96 1.01
CA LEU A 1024 31.92 -6.73 2.24
C LEU A 1024 32.90 -7.90 2.03
N ASN A 1025 32.97 -8.47 0.83
CA ASN A 1025 33.96 -9.51 0.51
C ASN A 1025 35.34 -8.88 0.26
N GLU A 1026 35.41 -7.75 -0.44
CA GLU A 1026 36.65 -7.00 -0.63
C GLU A 1026 37.26 -6.54 0.70
N MET A 1027 36.46 -5.94 1.59
CA MET A 1027 36.88 -5.56 2.95
C MET A 1027 37.41 -6.75 3.75
N ARG A 1028 36.82 -7.94 3.59
CA ARG A 1028 37.31 -9.18 4.21
C ARG A 1028 38.62 -9.66 3.61
N LEU A 1029 38.80 -9.57 2.29
CA LEU A 1029 40.04 -9.92 1.61
C LEU A 1029 41.17 -8.94 1.97
N ALA A 1030 40.88 -7.64 2.02
CA ALA A 1030 41.79 -6.60 2.49
C ALA A 1030 42.17 -6.81 3.96
N THR A 1031 41.20 -7.09 4.84
CA THR A 1031 41.44 -7.49 6.24
C THR A 1031 42.35 -8.71 6.33
N LYS A 1032 42.06 -9.76 5.56
CA LYS A 1032 42.84 -11.00 5.59
C LYS A 1032 44.28 -10.73 5.16
N LYS A 1033 44.49 -10.00 4.05
CA LYS A 1033 45.82 -9.52 3.63
C LYS A 1033 46.50 -8.70 4.72
N LEU A 1034 45.80 -7.74 5.34
CA LEU A 1034 46.35 -6.90 6.41
C LEU A 1034 46.77 -7.75 7.64
N HIS A 1035 46.02 -8.79 7.97
CA HIS A 1035 46.37 -9.72 9.04
C HIS A 1035 47.57 -10.60 8.68
N GLU A 1036 47.65 -11.11 7.44
CA GLU A 1036 48.81 -11.82 6.90
C GLU A 1036 50.06 -10.91 6.89
N TRP A 1037 49.93 -9.64 6.51
CA TRP A 1037 50.99 -8.64 6.57
C TRP A 1037 51.43 -8.33 8.01
N LYS A 1038 50.49 -8.15 8.95
CA LYS A 1038 50.81 -7.97 10.38
C LYS A 1038 51.55 -9.20 10.93
N GLN A 1039 51.08 -10.41 10.66
CA GLN A 1039 51.78 -11.65 11.04
C GLN A 1039 53.18 -11.75 10.40
N PHE A 1040 53.33 -11.37 9.12
CA PHE A 1040 54.63 -11.36 8.44
C PHE A 1040 55.60 -10.35 9.07
N ILE A 1041 55.13 -9.14 9.38
CA ILE A 1041 55.89 -8.10 10.07
C ILE A 1041 56.28 -8.55 11.48
N ASP A 1042 55.37 -9.13 12.25
CA ASP A 1042 55.66 -9.66 13.60
C ASP A 1042 56.63 -10.85 13.57
N THR A 1043 56.51 -11.72 12.57
CA THR A 1043 57.45 -12.83 12.38
C THR A 1043 58.84 -12.30 12.02
N ARG A 1044 58.94 -11.30 11.13
CA ARG A 1044 60.22 -10.64 10.80
C ARG A 1044 60.78 -9.81 11.95
N SER A 1045 59.97 -9.09 12.72
CA SER A 1045 60.42 -8.31 13.87
C SER A 1045 60.92 -9.22 15.00
N THR A 1046 60.27 -10.36 15.22
CA THR A 1046 60.70 -11.40 16.16
C THR A 1046 61.97 -12.10 15.67
N ALA A 1047 62.11 -12.39 14.37
CA ALA A 1047 63.32 -12.93 13.79
C ALA A 1047 64.51 -11.93 13.86
N ALA A 1048 64.24 -10.65 13.64
CA ALA A 1048 65.22 -9.57 13.79
C ALA A 1048 65.67 -9.40 15.25
N ARG A 1049 64.73 -9.42 16.22
CA ARG A 1049 65.04 -9.45 17.66
C ARG A 1049 65.93 -10.66 18.01
N LYS A 1050 65.56 -11.87 17.61
CA LYS A 1050 66.38 -13.08 17.83
C LYS A 1050 67.75 -13.02 17.13
N SER A 1051 67.86 -12.36 15.98
CA SER A 1051 69.13 -12.10 15.29
C SER A 1051 70.03 -11.12 16.05
N ILE A 1052 69.43 -10.07 16.63
CA ILE A 1052 70.14 -9.09 17.45
C ILE A 1052 70.54 -9.69 18.80
N GLU A 1053 69.67 -10.47 19.45
CA GLU A 1053 69.99 -11.24 20.66
C GLU A 1053 71.12 -12.25 20.42
N ARG A 1054 71.11 -12.99 19.29
CA ARG A 1054 72.23 -13.86 18.91
C ARG A 1054 73.52 -13.09 18.67
N ARG A 1055 73.48 -11.96 17.95
CA ARG A 1055 74.67 -11.11 17.74
C ARG A 1055 75.19 -10.51 19.05
N ASN A 1056 74.30 -10.07 19.93
CA ASN A 1056 74.68 -9.55 21.24
C ASN A 1056 75.25 -10.66 22.14
N SER A 1057 74.71 -11.89 22.09
CA SER A 1057 75.27 -13.02 22.86
C SER A 1057 76.62 -13.48 22.33
N GLN A 1058 76.82 -13.52 21.01
CA GLN A 1058 78.10 -13.76 20.36
C GLN A 1058 79.10 -12.64 20.69
N TRP A 1059 78.72 -11.37 20.58
CA TRP A 1059 79.55 -10.23 20.98
C TRP A 1059 79.94 -10.31 22.46
N SER A 1060 79.00 -10.64 23.34
CA SER A 1060 79.26 -10.84 24.77
C SER A 1060 80.19 -12.03 25.04
N ALA A 1061 80.11 -13.09 24.24
CA ALA A 1061 81.04 -14.22 24.31
C ALA A 1061 82.45 -13.82 23.83
N THR A 1062 82.55 -13.11 22.71
CA THR A 1062 83.82 -12.58 22.18
C THR A 1062 84.47 -11.57 23.13
N VAL A 1063 83.69 -10.68 23.74
CA VAL A 1063 84.18 -9.73 24.76
C VAL A 1063 84.65 -10.48 26.01
N ARG A 1064 83.95 -11.53 26.46
CA ARG A 1064 84.42 -12.40 27.56
C ARG A 1064 85.69 -13.17 27.20
N GLU A 1065 85.82 -13.66 25.97
CA GLU A 1065 87.04 -14.33 25.48
C GLU A 1065 88.22 -13.34 25.38
N ILE A 1066 88.01 -12.12 24.90
CA ILE A 1066 89.01 -11.05 24.86
C ILE A 1066 89.43 -10.64 26.29
N ALA A 1067 88.48 -10.51 27.22
CA ALA A 1067 88.77 -10.24 28.63
C ALA A 1067 89.58 -11.38 29.26
N ARG A 1068 89.24 -12.64 28.97
CA ARG A 1068 89.94 -13.83 29.46
C ARG A 1068 91.37 -13.96 28.88
N ARG A 1069 91.58 -13.54 27.64
CA ARG A 1069 92.91 -13.44 27.00
C ARG A 1069 93.74 -12.25 27.47
N ARG A 1070 93.10 -11.19 27.97
CA ARG A 1070 93.79 -10.07 28.64
C ARG A 1070 94.15 -10.39 30.09
N SER A 1071 93.33 -11.14 30.82
CA SER A 1071 93.62 -11.49 32.23
C SER A 1071 94.81 -12.44 32.43
N THR A 1072 95.40 -12.99 31.37
CA THR A 1072 96.59 -13.88 31.44
C THR A 1072 97.88 -13.20 30.97
N LYS A 1073 97.89 -11.88 30.72
CA LYS A 1073 99.12 -11.12 30.49
C LYS A 1073 99.13 -9.77 31.20
N THR A 1074 100.27 -9.52 31.84
CA THR A 1074 100.83 -8.25 32.35
C THR A 1074 100.14 -7.60 33.55
N GLU A 1075 100.83 -7.72 34.68
CA GLU A 1075 100.78 -6.85 35.85
C GLU A 1075 101.32 -5.43 35.54
N HIS A 1076 100.93 -4.47 36.38
CA HIS A 1076 101.56 -3.17 36.65
C HIS A 1076 101.95 -2.22 35.48
N HIS A 1077 101.11 -1.20 35.25
CA HIS A 1077 101.37 0.13 35.84
C HIS A 1077 100.12 1.04 35.86
N ASP A 1078 100.16 2.08 36.68
CA ASP A 1078 99.06 2.93 37.12
C ASP A 1078 98.72 4.09 36.17
N GLY A 1079 97.52 4.70 36.33
CA GLY A 1079 97.27 6.05 35.81
C GLY A 1079 95.86 6.39 35.32
N ASN A 1080 94.87 6.47 36.22
CA ASN A 1080 93.60 7.22 36.09
C ASN A 1080 92.72 7.02 34.82
N LEU A 1081 91.85 6.02 34.89
CA LEU A 1081 90.59 5.96 34.12
C LEU A 1081 89.49 5.31 34.97
N THR A 1082 88.55 6.10 35.52
CA THR A 1082 87.17 5.67 35.82
C THR A 1082 86.29 6.81 36.33
N HIS A 1083 85.18 7.06 35.64
CA HIS A 1083 83.89 7.25 36.32
C HIS A 1083 82.91 6.25 35.69
N ILE A 1084 82.46 5.27 36.47
CA ILE A 1084 81.42 4.30 36.08
C ILE A 1084 80.38 4.26 37.19
N ALA A 1085 79.16 4.68 36.86
CA ALA A 1085 77.88 4.36 37.50
C ALA A 1085 76.80 4.96 36.58
N THR A 1086 75.65 4.33 36.27
CA THR A 1086 75.09 3.05 36.71
C THR A 1086 74.08 2.58 35.64
N ILE A 1087 73.88 1.27 35.47
CA ILE A 1087 72.74 0.72 34.72
C ILE A 1087 71.68 0.29 35.73
N SER A 1088 70.47 0.85 35.66
CA SER A 1088 69.25 0.24 36.21
C SER A 1088 67.97 0.83 35.59
N ASP A 1089 67.10 -0.08 35.13
CA ASP A 1089 65.64 0.07 35.02
C ASP A 1089 65.03 1.25 34.24
N GLY A 1090 64.92 1.06 32.93
CA GLY A 1090 63.98 1.81 32.09
C GLY A 1090 62.52 1.39 32.32
N LYS A 1091 61.79 2.14 33.16
CA LYS A 1091 60.32 2.19 33.12
C LYS A 1091 59.88 3.38 32.26
N LEU A 1092 59.12 3.13 31.18
CA LEU A 1092 58.42 4.18 30.45
C LEU A 1092 56.96 3.81 30.15
N LYS A 1093 56.08 4.65 30.71
CA LYS A 1093 54.66 4.93 30.44
C LYS A 1093 54.47 6.40 30.90
N PRO A 1094 53.40 7.11 30.51
CA PRO A 1094 52.79 7.22 29.18
C PRO A 1094 52.59 8.73 28.80
N ASN A 1095 51.78 9.00 27.78
CA ASN A 1095 51.20 10.30 27.39
C ASN A 1095 52.12 11.36 26.73
N GLY A 1096 51.55 12.12 25.80
CA GLY A 1096 52.17 13.27 25.14
C GLY A 1096 51.56 13.56 23.76
N GLU A 1097 50.68 14.55 23.68
CA GLU A 1097 50.09 15.02 22.42
C GLU A 1097 51.00 16.00 21.65
N MET A 1098 50.67 16.17 20.36
CA MET A 1098 50.91 17.35 19.51
C MET A 1098 52.28 17.70 18.88
N ASN A 1099 52.14 18.07 17.60
CA ASN A 1099 52.86 19.06 16.81
C ASN A 1099 54.19 18.74 16.09
N ASN A 1100 53.99 18.27 14.85
CA ASN A 1100 54.29 18.97 13.58
C ASN A 1100 55.74 19.25 13.12
N ASN A 1101 55.88 19.25 11.78
CA ASN A 1101 57.00 19.74 10.96
C ASN A 1101 58.33 18.95 11.00
N ASN A 1102 58.43 17.92 10.16
CA ASN A 1102 59.04 18.14 8.84
C ASN A 1102 58.81 16.98 7.86
N ALA A 1103 58.56 17.34 6.60
CA ALA A 1103 58.33 16.41 5.51
C ALA A 1103 59.64 15.81 4.96
N ASN A 1104 59.64 14.52 4.63
CA ASN A 1104 59.62 14.06 3.23
C ASN A 1104 59.91 12.55 3.11
N ASN A 1105 59.32 11.94 2.06
CA ASN A 1105 59.67 10.65 1.48
C ASN A 1105 59.56 9.41 2.40
N TYR A 1106 58.48 8.64 2.27
CA TYR A 1106 58.39 7.63 1.21
C TYR A 1106 56.91 7.38 0.86
N ALA A 1107 56.63 7.29 -0.44
CA ALA A 1107 55.28 7.11 -0.99
C ALA A 1107 54.97 5.64 -1.31
N TRP A 1108 53.69 5.39 -1.61
CA TRP A 1108 53.08 4.16 -2.12
C TRP A 1108 52.83 3.03 -1.10
N ILE A 1109 51.55 2.76 -0.84
CA ILE A 1109 50.77 1.70 -1.52
C ILE A 1109 49.28 1.98 -1.27
N ASP A 1110 48.50 2.14 -2.35
CA ASP A 1110 47.05 1.94 -2.41
C ASP A 1110 46.75 0.43 -2.58
#